data_AF-A0A7W0T498-F1
#
_entry.id   AF-A0A7W0T498-F1
#
_cell.length_a   1.000
_cell.length_b   1.000
_cell.length_c   1.000
_cell.angle_alpha   90.00
_cell.angle_beta   90.00
_cell.angle_gamma   90.00
#
_symmetry.space_group_name_H-M   'P 1'
#
loop_
_entity.id
_entity.type
_entity.pdbx_description
1 polymer ?
#
loop_
_entity_poly.entity_id
_entity_poly.type
_entity_poly.pdbx_seq_one_letter_code
_entity_poly.pdbx_strand_id
1 'polypeptide(L)'
;MSTQAPVVHADGGGGKGKTPTVQEGRESAWKAIEEFAKQGKGKASDLPKLVQRLNHSEGVKKLMPEIAKRAPGDIVIELADAVNLELVEGVRLAVNARPPATRAVLQRYLHPRGNNEVKDLGDDADLVKKLRAVMPGPMGVALPQLASLPSMIHDNLPLMTWYVETTAPMIAAVQYAGAAQSKSKPLAATLDTLDAWGWVDHVQIAASDVFGRNLTELANNTKNEAAKTKLATLAAKYTMDAVKRNDELRAAHQELPKQIEKKDDAALLDAAARTLSQENNVDDKKLLSRLRGESAEMVFQYVIAARHDIETVAEAFANAKGDSAPYLREYLRREESSGTVKALTNDAARKHIRKVLGRSTSLLELLEGLTIDTVHAKIAADEALRRWIYEDPDERATLWLAAAEAQGAKRNCRLVASEHGNGWVKRLTGSADTGHLRRFVLNSNDAGATKFIKDNLLRDAPHSVDAAESEVVAIDGATYGAGTKARLSIETAGSSADADTVLARISDLSPKERAEVVADPSAMKRMLDDVYGPSLVRAMYLLTPTLTQLLAMPFTGPQPGLLSYVASRPDREEVAAAQSPRLVKAARALFGFNSPVDVFPSLKQPANLAAALVNNDALLEWLLEETEPSYALSLLSRDPVRPIATGLMENRATVYSNLPAYDLLLPEGQKGYDALHKGIKDDDSREQSTAYKDGEPDLDIDLATNKRAENLDDATDMKDLAKAVLELQPTNDKAGMLALVRRAPAAQQIKLLDGKHREATNALRSVTKLMPHQIFDGLPIAQLFALDGAARWMLTWETPTVLLSLLAQDRTAVKPLGKRLDAEADQITWIESLPRGAGLMANERQVLDDLCQAVSTAPVLRALFRARFDVEVKGFDYAETKKLWRIVQRLPPSQLNQNVVAKMVETDIGKPLGQWGKPDIEIDDSSERFEKDDSGYDEGQQLTRDQVKKQYGLNDAELATASKKDGWLVEKAGKYSVKPVPIKQFESTVLHEIGHSVDTLLGDQTELIYGLAGWKTYGVDQFESWAGDMQGLDKISAADKPKVVEVWKHSIRGNTSVKNLADVDHPALDAKYQGNPLVDTARAGKRFYYGEADKKVHAGRVCMTRDSMLYSLNEQGYNAAPSQYSLYAPAEYFAECYVEYYRQYDGTPKTEGDKGGRLAPWIKEWFAKYVDKIRLSPARVRKTDDGES
;
A
#
# COMPACT_ATOMS: atom_id res chain seq x y z
N MET A 1 29.14 -42.02 -40.32
CA MET A 1 30.05 -42.74 -39.40
C MET A 1 29.29 -42.97 -38.10
N SER A 2 29.38 -44.17 -37.53
CA SER A 2 28.62 -44.60 -36.35
C SER A 2 29.57 -45.12 -35.28
N THR A 3 29.34 -44.74 -34.03
CA THR A 3 29.80 -45.48 -32.85
C THR A 3 28.69 -45.49 -31.80
N GLN A 4 28.10 -46.67 -31.60
CA GLN A 4 27.08 -46.95 -30.59
C GLN A 4 27.75 -47.26 -29.23
N ALA A 5 26.98 -47.10 -28.15
CA ALA A 5 27.09 -47.89 -26.92
C ALA A 5 25.69 -47.99 -26.26
N PRO A 6 25.40 -49.02 -25.44
CA PRO A 6 24.24 -49.85 -25.76
C PRO A 6 23.07 -49.81 -24.76
N VAL A 7 21.88 -50.17 -25.24
CA VAL A 7 20.73 -50.55 -24.41
C VAL A 7 20.78 -52.04 -24.14
N VAL A 8 20.77 -52.43 -22.86
CA VAL A 8 20.64 -53.84 -22.44
C VAL A 8 19.16 -54.14 -22.22
N HIS A 9 18.62 -55.09 -22.97
CA HIS A 9 17.33 -55.71 -22.66
C HIS A 9 17.48 -56.67 -21.48
N ALA A 10 16.50 -56.64 -20.58
CA ALA A 10 16.19 -57.76 -19.70
C ALA A 10 14.68 -58.01 -19.77
N ASP A 11 14.29 -59.07 -20.50
CA ASP A 11 12.92 -59.58 -20.48
C ASP A 11 12.62 -60.28 -19.15
N GLY A 12 11.38 -60.19 -18.69
CA GLY A 12 10.92 -61.02 -17.56
C GLY A 12 9.63 -60.56 -16.90
N GLY A 13 8.48 -61.13 -17.32
CA GLY A 13 7.24 -61.09 -16.53
C GLY A 13 6.09 -60.28 -17.12
N GLY A 14 5.52 -60.75 -18.24
CA GLY A 14 4.33 -60.18 -18.87
C GLY A 14 3.02 -60.38 -18.08
N GLY A 15 2.93 -59.86 -16.87
CA GLY A 15 1.68 -59.76 -16.11
C GLY A 15 0.93 -58.47 -16.47
N LYS A 16 -0.08 -58.53 -17.34
CA LYS A 16 -1.04 -57.42 -17.56
C LYS A 16 -1.99 -57.27 -16.36
N GLY A 17 -1.45 -56.94 -15.19
CA GLY A 17 -2.24 -56.47 -14.08
C GLY A 17 -2.92 -55.16 -14.48
N LYS A 18 -4.26 -55.10 -14.42
CA LYS A 18 -4.96 -53.82 -14.49
C LYS A 18 -4.40 -52.92 -13.39
N THR A 19 -3.92 -51.72 -13.74
CA THR A 19 -3.66 -50.68 -12.76
C THR A 19 -4.98 -50.45 -12.01
N PRO A 20 -5.02 -50.59 -10.67
CA PRO A 20 -6.25 -50.37 -9.93
C PRO A 20 -6.75 -48.95 -10.16
N THR A 21 -8.06 -48.80 -10.29
CA THR A 21 -8.72 -47.51 -10.40
C THR A 21 -8.45 -46.67 -9.14
N VAL A 22 -8.58 -45.34 -9.27
CA VAL A 22 -8.38 -44.42 -8.14
C VAL A 22 -9.30 -44.77 -6.96
N GLN A 23 -10.49 -45.31 -7.23
CA GLN A 23 -11.42 -45.78 -6.20
C GLN A 23 -10.94 -47.08 -5.52
N GLU A 24 -10.57 -48.13 -6.28
CA GLU A 24 -10.00 -49.37 -5.72
C GLU A 24 -8.74 -49.09 -4.88
N GLY A 25 -7.90 -48.14 -5.32
CA GLY A 25 -6.73 -47.69 -4.58
C GLY A 25 -7.07 -46.98 -3.25
N ARG A 26 -8.18 -46.24 -3.19
CA ARG A 26 -8.68 -45.59 -1.96
C ARG A 26 -9.30 -46.59 -1.00
N GLU A 27 -10.13 -47.50 -1.49
CA GLU A 27 -10.75 -48.56 -0.68
C GLU A 27 -9.69 -49.50 -0.09
N SER A 28 -8.68 -49.88 -0.89
CA SER A 28 -7.54 -50.65 -0.40
C SER A 28 -6.70 -49.89 0.63
N ALA A 29 -6.53 -48.56 0.49
CA ALA A 29 -5.78 -47.76 1.45
C ALA A 29 -6.55 -47.60 2.77
N TRP A 30 -7.85 -47.32 2.70
CA TRP A 30 -8.75 -47.27 3.85
C TRP A 30 -8.72 -48.58 4.63
N LYS A 31 -8.91 -49.71 3.94
CA LYS A 31 -8.88 -51.04 4.55
C LYS A 31 -7.54 -51.34 5.22
N ALA A 32 -6.41 -50.97 4.61
CA ALA A 32 -5.09 -51.14 5.21
C ALA A 32 -4.90 -50.30 6.49
N ILE A 33 -5.40 -49.06 6.52
CA ILE A 33 -5.39 -48.22 7.73
C ILE A 33 -6.30 -48.80 8.81
N GLU A 34 -7.48 -49.29 8.45
CA GLU A 34 -8.43 -49.90 9.38
C GLU A 34 -7.90 -51.22 9.96
N GLU A 35 -7.27 -52.07 9.14
CA GLU A 35 -6.59 -53.29 9.59
C GLU A 35 -5.37 -52.99 10.47
N PHE A 36 -4.59 -51.95 10.18
CA PHE A 36 -3.52 -51.50 11.06
C PHE A 36 -4.07 -50.99 12.40
N ALA A 37 -5.04 -50.08 12.36
CA ALA A 37 -5.65 -49.49 13.55
C ALA A 37 -6.26 -50.56 14.46
N LYS A 38 -7.04 -51.49 13.91
CA LYS A 38 -7.71 -52.53 14.71
C LYS A 38 -6.77 -53.66 15.12
N GLN A 39 -5.95 -54.16 14.19
CA GLN A 39 -5.24 -55.45 14.33
C GLN A 39 -3.71 -55.34 14.33
N GLY A 40 -3.13 -54.16 14.07
CA GLY A 40 -1.68 -53.98 13.93
C GLY A 40 -1.09 -54.61 12.67
N LYS A 41 -1.91 -54.94 11.67
CA LYS A 41 -1.45 -55.53 10.40
C LYS A 41 -0.96 -54.44 9.44
N GLY A 42 0.23 -54.63 8.88
CA GLY A 42 0.90 -53.66 8.01
C GLY A 42 2.10 -53.00 8.68
N LYS A 43 2.76 -52.06 7.98
CA LYS A 43 3.87 -51.27 8.55
C LYS A 43 3.39 -49.87 8.91
N ALA A 44 3.73 -49.39 10.10
CA ALA A 44 3.41 -48.03 10.51
C ALA A 44 3.99 -46.97 9.55
N SER A 45 5.19 -47.22 8.98
CA SER A 45 5.84 -46.37 7.97
C SER A 45 5.04 -46.16 6.69
N ASP A 46 4.06 -47.01 6.41
CA ASP A 46 3.24 -46.92 5.21
C ASP A 46 1.99 -46.07 5.46
N LEU A 47 1.59 -45.85 6.72
CA LEU A 47 0.37 -45.12 7.09
C LEU A 47 0.32 -43.69 6.54
N PRO A 48 1.39 -42.85 6.62
CA PRO A 48 1.33 -41.53 6.03
C PRO A 48 1.02 -41.58 4.53
N LYS A 49 1.63 -42.54 3.80
CA LYS A 49 1.38 -42.78 2.37
C LYS A 49 0.01 -43.37 2.03
N LEU A 50 -0.67 -43.97 3.02
CA LEU A 50 -2.02 -44.54 2.90
C LEU A 50 -3.10 -43.53 3.32
N VAL A 51 -2.77 -42.56 4.18
CA VAL A 51 -3.64 -41.44 4.57
C VAL A 51 -3.53 -40.30 3.55
N GLN A 52 -2.33 -40.10 2.99
CA GLN A 52 -2.17 -39.67 1.61
C GLN A 52 -2.93 -40.64 0.68
N ARG A 53 -3.38 -40.21 -0.51
CA ARG A 53 -4.34 -40.93 -1.40
C ARG A 53 -5.79 -40.95 -0.92
N LEU A 54 -6.06 -41.13 0.38
CA LEU A 54 -7.42 -40.94 0.90
C LEU A 54 -7.86 -39.50 0.67
N ASN A 55 -9.15 -39.34 0.36
CA ASN A 55 -9.78 -38.05 0.06
C ASN A 55 -10.64 -37.54 1.24
N HIS A 56 -10.58 -38.20 2.39
CA HIS A 56 -11.45 -37.96 3.53
C HIS A 56 -10.69 -38.23 4.84
N SER A 57 -10.38 -37.18 5.59
CA SER A 57 -9.57 -37.24 6.82
C SER A 57 -10.36 -37.75 8.03
N GLU A 58 -11.65 -37.40 8.16
CA GLU A 58 -12.48 -37.72 9.34
C GLU A 58 -12.55 -39.20 9.73
N GLY A 59 -12.52 -40.12 8.76
CA GLY A 59 -12.46 -41.55 9.06
C GLY A 59 -11.15 -41.92 9.76
N VAL A 60 -10.04 -41.35 9.30
CA VAL A 60 -8.71 -41.58 9.88
C VAL A 60 -8.61 -40.93 11.26
N LYS A 61 -9.13 -39.71 11.45
CA LYS A 61 -9.21 -39.05 12.78
C LYS A 61 -9.82 -39.98 13.83
N LYS A 62 -10.97 -40.60 13.54
CA LYS A 62 -11.65 -41.56 14.42
C LYS A 62 -10.81 -42.80 14.75
N LEU A 63 -9.84 -43.16 13.91
CA LEU A 63 -8.91 -44.26 14.12
C LEU A 63 -7.59 -43.84 14.80
N MET A 64 -7.27 -42.54 14.89
CA MET A 64 -6.01 -42.04 15.45
C MET A 64 -5.69 -42.58 16.86
N PRO A 65 -6.64 -42.70 17.80
CA PRO A 65 -6.38 -43.30 19.11
C PRO A 65 -5.99 -44.79 19.05
N GLU A 66 -6.51 -45.54 18.08
CA GLU A 66 -6.14 -46.95 17.87
C GLU A 66 -4.83 -47.10 17.08
N ILE A 67 -4.55 -46.18 16.16
CA ILE A 67 -3.26 -46.09 15.46
C ILE A 67 -2.14 -45.77 16.45
N ALA A 68 -2.33 -44.81 17.35
CA ALA A 68 -1.31 -44.39 18.32
C ALA A 68 -0.89 -45.49 19.31
N LYS A 69 -1.79 -46.46 19.59
CA LYS A 69 -1.45 -47.66 20.39
C LYS A 69 -0.44 -48.60 19.71
N ARG A 70 -0.25 -48.47 18.39
CA ARG A 70 0.43 -49.45 17.52
C ARG A 70 1.51 -48.85 16.62
N ALA A 71 1.47 -47.55 16.35
CA ALA A 71 2.47 -46.81 15.58
C ALA A 71 3.44 -46.04 16.49
N PRO A 72 4.70 -45.81 16.06
CA PRO A 72 5.60 -44.86 16.71
C PRO A 72 5.02 -43.44 16.69
N GLY A 73 5.27 -42.65 17.74
CA GLY A 73 4.71 -41.30 17.86
C GLY A 73 5.13 -40.34 16.75
N ASP A 74 6.31 -40.54 16.14
CA ASP A 74 6.73 -39.77 14.96
C ASP A 74 5.74 -39.91 13.79
N ILE A 75 5.25 -41.13 13.56
CA ILE A 75 4.22 -41.42 12.56
C ILE A 75 2.87 -40.84 12.99
N VAL A 76 2.56 -40.88 14.29
CA VAL A 76 1.31 -40.29 14.83
C VAL A 76 1.27 -38.78 14.59
N ILE A 77 2.38 -38.05 14.74
CA ILE A 77 2.47 -36.62 14.40
C ILE A 77 2.29 -36.38 12.90
N GLU A 78 2.98 -37.13 12.03
CA GLU A 78 2.83 -36.98 10.58
C GLU A 78 1.38 -37.25 10.13
N LEU A 79 0.70 -38.20 10.77
CA LEU A 79 -0.71 -38.50 10.54
C LEU A 79 -1.65 -37.41 11.09
N ALA A 80 -1.41 -36.92 12.32
CA ALA A 80 -2.21 -35.86 12.93
C ALA A 80 -2.20 -34.59 12.08
N ASP A 81 -1.03 -34.23 11.55
CA ASP A 81 -0.86 -33.12 10.60
C ASP A 81 -1.61 -33.40 9.28
N ALA A 82 -1.37 -34.57 8.66
CA ALA A 82 -1.98 -34.93 7.37
C ALA A 82 -3.52 -35.05 7.38
N VAL A 83 -4.14 -35.26 8.56
CA VAL A 83 -5.61 -35.28 8.71
C VAL A 83 -6.18 -33.95 9.22
N ASN A 84 -5.33 -32.97 9.56
CA ASN A 84 -5.68 -31.76 10.31
C ASN A 84 -6.45 -32.10 11.60
N LEU A 85 -5.79 -32.86 12.48
CA LEU A 85 -6.22 -33.11 13.85
C LEU A 85 -5.91 -31.88 14.72
N GLU A 86 -6.71 -31.67 15.78
CA GLU A 86 -6.45 -30.61 16.76
C GLU A 86 -5.06 -30.79 17.40
N LEU A 87 -4.33 -29.70 17.62
CA LEU A 87 -2.94 -29.74 18.07
C LEU A 87 -2.78 -30.50 19.41
N VAL A 88 -3.66 -30.21 20.37
CA VAL A 88 -3.65 -30.84 21.70
C VAL A 88 -3.88 -32.35 21.58
N GLU A 89 -4.85 -32.79 20.78
CA GLU A 89 -5.11 -34.21 20.54
C GLU A 89 -3.94 -34.89 19.81
N GLY A 90 -3.39 -34.28 18.77
CA GLY A 90 -2.26 -34.81 18.00
C GLY A 90 -1.01 -35.03 18.86
N VAL A 91 -0.62 -34.02 19.65
CA VAL A 91 0.51 -34.14 20.59
C VAL A 91 0.20 -35.17 21.68
N ARG A 92 -1.02 -35.16 22.25
CA ARG A 92 -1.42 -36.14 23.29
C ARG A 92 -1.33 -37.58 22.78
N LEU A 93 -1.80 -37.87 21.57
CA LEU A 93 -1.68 -39.21 20.99
C LEU A 93 -0.22 -39.58 20.72
N ALA A 94 0.59 -38.64 20.23
CA ALA A 94 1.99 -38.88 19.89
C ALA A 94 2.92 -39.11 21.09
N VAL A 95 2.74 -38.39 22.20
CA VAL A 95 3.55 -38.61 23.43
C VAL A 95 3.14 -39.86 24.19
N ASN A 96 1.90 -40.36 23.99
CA ASN A 96 1.41 -41.61 24.57
C ASN A 96 1.65 -42.85 23.66
N ALA A 97 2.17 -42.65 22.45
CA ALA A 97 2.50 -43.71 21.51
C ALA A 97 3.68 -44.58 21.98
N ARG A 98 3.95 -45.69 21.28
CA ARG A 98 5.02 -46.64 21.65
C ARG A 98 5.90 -47.01 20.44
N PRO A 99 7.14 -46.49 20.36
CA PRO A 99 7.74 -45.47 21.22
C PRO A 99 7.01 -44.11 21.09
N PRO A 100 7.11 -43.22 22.10
CA PRO A 100 6.66 -41.84 21.98
C PRO A 100 7.32 -41.12 20.79
N ALA A 101 6.73 -39.99 20.37
CA ALA A 101 7.38 -39.14 19.37
C ALA A 101 8.74 -38.64 19.87
N THR A 102 9.65 -38.40 18.92
CA THR A 102 10.97 -37.84 19.19
C THR A 102 10.88 -36.32 19.34
N ARG A 103 11.81 -35.75 20.11
CA ARG A 103 11.97 -34.30 20.27
C ARG A 103 11.98 -33.55 18.93
N ALA A 104 12.76 -34.03 17.96
CA ALA A 104 12.91 -33.37 16.67
C ALA A 104 11.59 -33.31 15.87
N VAL A 105 10.79 -34.38 15.90
CA VAL A 105 9.50 -34.41 15.19
C VAL A 105 8.47 -33.52 15.88
N LEU A 106 8.44 -33.49 17.22
CA LEU A 106 7.57 -32.58 17.97
C LEU A 106 7.94 -31.11 17.78
N GLN A 107 9.22 -30.74 17.89
CA GLN A 107 9.69 -29.37 17.63
C GLN A 107 9.28 -28.93 16.21
N ARG A 108 9.51 -29.77 15.19
CA ARG A 108 9.14 -29.49 13.79
C ARG A 108 7.62 -29.31 13.61
N TYR A 109 6.80 -30.03 14.35
CA TYR A 109 5.33 -29.92 14.28
C TYR A 109 4.78 -28.71 15.06
N LEU A 110 5.43 -28.32 16.15
CA LEU A 110 5.00 -27.26 17.05
C LEU A 110 5.47 -25.86 16.64
N HIS A 111 6.71 -25.73 16.16
CA HIS A 111 7.29 -24.44 15.76
C HIS A 111 6.44 -23.61 14.76
N PRO A 112 5.82 -24.18 13.70
CA PRO A 112 4.98 -23.38 12.78
C PRO A 112 3.58 -23.06 13.31
N ARG A 113 3.24 -23.47 14.54
CA ARG A 113 1.89 -23.31 15.12
C ARG A 113 1.78 -21.98 15.86
N GLY A 114 0.59 -21.39 15.81
CA GLY A 114 0.36 -20.08 16.42
C GLY A 114 0.51 -20.14 17.95
N ASN A 115 1.01 -19.07 18.56
CA ASN A 115 1.27 -19.00 20.01
C ASN A 115 0.04 -19.37 20.86
N ASN A 116 -1.17 -19.10 20.39
CA ASN A 116 -2.41 -19.54 21.04
C ASN A 116 -2.57 -21.07 20.99
N GLU A 117 -2.47 -21.69 19.81
CA GLU A 117 -2.61 -23.16 19.66
C GLU A 117 -1.60 -23.90 20.55
N VAL A 118 -0.36 -23.42 20.62
CA VAL A 118 0.70 -24.05 21.42
C VAL A 118 0.49 -23.80 22.92
N LYS A 119 -0.11 -22.67 23.31
CA LYS A 119 -0.50 -22.40 24.70
C LYS A 119 -1.55 -23.40 25.18
N ASP A 120 -2.52 -23.77 24.33
CA ASP A 120 -3.63 -24.66 24.70
C ASP A 120 -3.15 -26.08 25.11
N LEU A 121 -1.93 -26.48 24.73
CA LEU A 121 -1.27 -27.69 25.26
C LEU A 121 -1.14 -27.69 26.78
N GLY A 122 -1.08 -26.50 27.37
CA GLY A 122 -0.92 -26.28 28.79
C GLY A 122 -2.14 -26.65 29.63
N ASP A 123 -3.33 -26.70 29.03
CA ASP A 123 -4.58 -26.96 29.76
C ASP A 123 -4.68 -28.43 30.23
N ASP A 124 -3.77 -29.29 29.74
CA ASP A 124 -3.56 -30.66 30.19
C ASP A 124 -2.19 -30.81 30.88
N ALA A 125 -2.20 -30.81 32.22
CA ALA A 125 -0.99 -30.90 33.02
C ALA A 125 -0.22 -32.24 32.84
N ASP A 126 -0.92 -33.34 32.51
CA ASP A 126 -0.26 -34.64 32.22
C ASP A 126 0.37 -34.63 30.83
N LEU A 127 -0.26 -33.94 29.86
CA LEU A 127 0.33 -33.68 28.55
C LEU A 127 1.61 -32.85 28.66
N VAL A 128 1.61 -31.72 29.39
CA VAL A 128 2.83 -30.92 29.60
C VAL A 128 3.94 -31.73 30.27
N LYS A 129 3.60 -32.53 31.29
CA LYS A 129 4.57 -33.42 31.97
C LYS A 129 5.21 -34.41 31.00
N LYS A 130 4.42 -35.04 30.12
CA LYS A 130 4.91 -35.98 29.09
C LYS A 130 5.71 -35.27 28.00
N LEU A 131 5.24 -34.11 27.55
CA LEU A 131 5.90 -33.28 26.55
C LEU A 131 7.30 -32.85 27.03
N ARG A 132 7.42 -32.41 28.29
CA ARG A 132 8.70 -32.07 28.93
C ARG A 132 9.63 -33.27 29.11
N ALA A 133 9.09 -34.47 29.35
CA ALA A 133 9.90 -35.69 29.40
C ALA A 133 10.48 -36.08 28.03
N VAL A 134 9.77 -35.78 26.93
CA VAL A 134 10.24 -36.00 25.55
C VAL A 134 11.14 -34.86 25.05
N MET A 135 10.87 -33.62 25.46
CA MET A 135 11.62 -32.41 25.09
C MET A 135 12.29 -31.77 26.31
N PRO A 136 13.27 -32.44 26.95
CA PRO A 136 13.90 -31.92 28.16
C PRO A 136 14.77 -30.68 27.89
N GLY A 137 14.82 -29.80 28.88
CA GLY A 137 15.62 -28.57 28.88
C GLY A 137 14.77 -27.31 29.06
N PRO A 138 15.38 -26.12 28.81
CA PRO A 138 14.69 -24.83 28.83
C PRO A 138 13.47 -24.81 27.91
N MET A 139 12.35 -24.31 28.41
CA MET A 139 11.16 -24.10 27.58
C MET A 139 11.48 -23.22 26.36
N GLY A 140 12.42 -22.27 26.49
CA GLY A 140 12.96 -21.45 25.39
C GLY A 140 13.70 -22.17 24.26
N VAL A 141 13.97 -23.46 24.41
CA VAL A 141 14.54 -24.32 23.36
C VAL A 141 13.56 -25.44 22.96
N ALA A 142 12.62 -25.80 23.83
CA ALA A 142 11.61 -26.81 23.55
C ALA A 142 10.38 -26.25 22.81
N LEU A 143 9.94 -25.05 23.22
CA LEU A 143 8.80 -24.28 22.73
C LEU A 143 9.18 -22.78 22.60
N PRO A 144 10.11 -22.42 21.69
CA PRO A 144 10.62 -21.04 21.55
C PRO A 144 9.51 -19.99 21.38
N GLN A 145 8.43 -20.33 20.68
CA GLN A 145 7.28 -19.47 20.41
C GLN A 145 6.45 -19.07 21.65
N LEU A 146 6.48 -19.87 22.73
CA LEU A 146 5.83 -19.53 24.00
C LEU A 146 6.79 -18.86 25.00
N ALA A 147 8.08 -19.15 24.88
CA ALA A 147 9.06 -18.85 25.91
C ALA A 147 9.63 -17.42 25.88
N SER A 148 9.12 -16.58 24.98
CA SER A 148 9.27 -15.12 25.03
C SER A 148 8.04 -14.43 25.62
N LEU A 149 6.97 -15.18 25.89
CA LEU A 149 5.64 -14.65 26.18
C LEU A 149 5.05 -15.19 27.49
N PRO A 150 5.69 -14.98 28.66
CA PRO A 150 5.02 -15.12 29.96
C PRO A 150 3.68 -14.36 30.02
N SER A 151 3.58 -13.23 29.35
CA SER A 151 2.35 -12.44 29.18
C SER A 151 1.23 -13.18 28.43
N MET A 152 1.50 -14.27 27.72
CA MET A 152 0.49 -15.15 27.10
C MET A 152 0.17 -16.38 27.94
N ILE A 153 1.18 -17.02 28.54
CA ILE A 153 1.00 -18.26 29.33
C ILE A 153 0.77 -18.05 30.83
N HIS A 154 0.69 -16.81 31.32
CA HIS A 154 0.56 -16.48 32.75
C HIS A 154 -0.61 -17.16 33.47
N ASP A 155 -1.70 -17.49 32.77
CA ASP A 155 -2.89 -18.17 33.28
C ASP A 155 -2.75 -19.70 33.25
N ASN A 156 -1.70 -20.21 32.61
CA ASN A 156 -1.44 -21.62 32.42
C ASN A 156 -0.35 -22.15 33.38
N LEU A 157 -0.79 -22.66 34.53
CA LEU A 157 0.09 -23.11 35.61
C LEU A 157 1.11 -24.19 35.18
N PRO A 158 0.77 -25.23 34.39
CA PRO A 158 1.75 -26.24 33.96
C PRO A 158 2.87 -25.69 33.07
N LEU A 159 2.54 -24.82 32.09
CA LEU A 159 3.55 -24.20 31.23
C LEU A 159 4.39 -23.19 32.01
N MET A 160 3.78 -22.38 32.89
CA MET A 160 4.51 -21.47 33.77
C MET A 160 5.45 -22.20 34.74
N THR A 161 5.06 -23.37 35.24
CA THR A 161 5.94 -24.22 36.07
C THR A 161 7.17 -24.66 35.27
N TRP A 162 6.98 -25.17 34.05
CA TRP A 162 8.11 -25.57 33.18
C TRP A 162 9.00 -24.37 32.84
N TYR A 163 8.42 -23.21 32.50
CA TYR A 163 9.17 -21.99 32.26
C TYR A 163 10.02 -21.57 33.48
N VAL A 164 9.42 -21.44 34.66
CA VAL A 164 10.10 -21.04 35.90
C VAL A 164 11.25 -21.98 36.25
N GLU A 165 11.03 -23.30 36.15
CA GLU A 165 12.04 -24.29 36.52
C GLU A 165 13.19 -24.44 35.52
N THR A 166 13.10 -23.87 34.32
CA THR A 166 14.06 -24.15 33.23
C THR A 166 14.58 -22.93 32.47
N THR A 167 14.02 -21.74 32.68
CA THR A 167 14.54 -20.47 32.17
C THR A 167 15.56 -19.88 33.16
N ALA A 168 16.66 -19.30 32.65
CA ALA A 168 17.64 -18.64 33.49
C ALA A 168 16.99 -17.45 34.25
N PRO A 169 17.24 -17.26 35.56
CA PRO A 169 16.56 -16.23 36.36
C PRO A 169 16.63 -14.81 35.78
N MET A 170 17.74 -14.44 35.14
CA MET A 170 17.90 -13.14 34.48
C MET A 170 17.06 -12.99 33.21
N ILE A 171 16.85 -14.06 32.43
CA ILE A 171 15.93 -14.03 31.27
C ILE A 171 14.49 -13.91 31.76
N ALA A 172 14.14 -14.66 32.81
CA ALA A 172 12.83 -14.55 33.46
C ALA A 172 12.59 -13.13 34.01
N ALA A 173 13.59 -12.55 34.68
CA ALA A 173 13.54 -11.18 35.18
C ALA A 173 13.25 -10.16 34.06
N VAL A 174 13.96 -10.27 32.93
CA VAL A 174 13.75 -9.43 31.74
C VAL A 174 12.33 -9.60 31.18
N GLN A 175 11.86 -10.83 30.97
CA GLN A 175 10.57 -11.07 30.33
C GLN A 175 9.38 -10.74 31.23
N TYR A 176 9.47 -11.02 32.54
CA TYR A 176 8.43 -10.65 33.50
C TYR A 176 8.34 -9.14 33.68
N ALA A 177 9.48 -8.44 33.78
CA ALA A 177 9.49 -6.98 33.82
C ALA A 177 9.07 -6.35 32.47
N GLY A 178 9.27 -7.05 31.35
CA GLY A 178 8.82 -6.64 30.02
C GLY A 178 7.34 -6.94 29.73
N ALA A 179 6.68 -7.77 30.53
CA ALA A 179 5.29 -8.17 30.31
C ALA A 179 4.34 -6.96 30.38
N ALA A 180 3.61 -6.72 29.29
CA ALA A 180 2.77 -5.54 29.11
C ALA A 180 1.78 -5.31 30.27
N GLN A 181 1.53 -4.04 30.59
CA GLN A 181 0.73 -3.57 31.73
C GLN A 181 -0.62 -4.29 31.91
N SER A 182 -1.29 -4.69 30.83
CA SER A 182 -2.59 -5.38 30.89
C SER A 182 -2.54 -6.83 31.42
N LYS A 183 -1.35 -7.42 31.58
CA LYS A 183 -1.14 -8.83 31.98
C LYS A 183 -0.33 -9.01 33.28
N SER A 184 0.10 -7.94 33.92
CA SER A 184 0.85 -7.93 35.18
C SER A 184 0.11 -8.64 36.34
N LYS A 185 -1.17 -8.33 36.53
CA LYS A 185 -2.00 -8.88 37.62
C LYS A 185 -2.13 -10.41 37.61
N PRO A 186 -2.58 -11.06 36.51
CA PRO A 186 -2.70 -12.51 36.52
C PRO A 186 -1.33 -13.22 36.49
N LEU A 187 -0.28 -12.59 35.94
CA LEU A 187 1.10 -13.07 36.09
C LEU A 187 1.57 -13.09 37.54
N ALA A 188 1.35 -12.00 38.29
CA ALA A 188 1.70 -11.93 39.72
C ALA A 188 0.96 -13.01 40.54
N ALA A 189 -0.32 -13.25 40.26
CA ALA A 189 -1.10 -14.28 40.94
C ALA A 189 -0.57 -15.71 40.69
N THR A 190 -0.07 -15.99 39.49
CA THR A 190 0.56 -17.29 39.17
C THR A 190 1.96 -17.42 39.76
N LEU A 191 2.76 -16.35 39.78
CA LEU A 191 4.06 -16.33 40.47
C LEU A 191 3.91 -16.52 41.98
N ASP A 192 2.89 -15.92 42.61
CA ASP A 192 2.52 -16.19 44.01
C ASP A 192 2.15 -17.66 44.24
N THR A 193 1.42 -18.27 43.30
CA THR A 193 0.97 -19.67 43.39
C THR A 193 2.13 -20.66 43.27
N LEU A 194 3.18 -20.29 42.51
CA LEU A 194 4.39 -21.10 42.31
C LEU A 194 5.54 -20.78 43.29
N ASP A 195 5.36 -19.79 44.19
CA ASP A 195 6.44 -19.14 44.97
C ASP A 195 7.65 -18.72 44.11
N ALA A 196 7.38 -18.31 42.87
CA ALA A 196 8.36 -18.16 41.81
C ALA A 196 8.97 -16.75 41.74
N TRP A 197 9.27 -16.14 42.88
CA TRP A 197 9.75 -14.74 42.95
C TRP A 197 11.28 -14.57 43.03
N GLY A 198 12.05 -15.66 43.01
CA GLY A 198 13.52 -15.61 43.10
C GLY A 198 14.22 -14.81 41.99
N TRP A 199 13.59 -14.65 40.82
CA TRP A 199 14.10 -13.83 39.72
C TRP A 199 14.22 -12.34 40.08
N VAL A 200 13.47 -11.85 41.08
CA VAL A 200 13.47 -10.41 41.44
C VAL A 200 14.85 -9.94 41.88
N ASP A 201 15.67 -10.82 42.45
CA ASP A 201 17.05 -10.51 42.85
C ASP A 201 18.01 -10.30 41.66
N HIS A 202 17.61 -10.71 40.45
CA HIS A 202 18.35 -10.52 39.20
C HIS A 202 17.91 -9.26 38.43
N VAL A 203 16.81 -8.59 38.82
CA VAL A 203 16.22 -7.40 38.14
C VAL A 203 17.06 -6.12 38.33
N GLN A 204 18.29 -6.22 38.87
CA GLN A 204 19.10 -5.05 39.22
C GLN A 204 19.34 -4.10 38.04
N ILE A 205 19.27 -4.62 36.80
CA ILE A 205 19.70 -3.98 35.56
C ILE A 205 18.68 -4.25 34.44
N ALA A 206 17.57 -3.48 34.41
CA ALA A 206 16.60 -3.47 33.30
C ALA A 206 16.09 -2.04 33.08
N ALA A 207 16.86 -1.22 32.36
CA ALA A 207 16.67 0.22 32.30
C ALA A 207 15.77 0.68 31.13
N SER A 208 14.47 0.84 31.41
CA SER A 208 13.56 1.68 30.61
C SER A 208 12.32 2.08 31.42
N ASP A 209 11.64 3.15 31.02
CA ASP A 209 10.36 3.58 31.63
C ASP A 209 9.23 2.54 31.51
N VAL A 210 9.35 1.61 30.56
CA VAL A 210 8.41 0.51 30.39
C VAL A 210 8.60 -0.51 31.52
N PHE A 211 9.85 -0.86 31.84
CA PHE A 211 10.16 -1.73 32.98
C PHE A 211 9.70 -1.13 34.30
N GLY A 212 9.97 0.15 34.57
CA GLY A 212 9.56 0.81 35.82
C GLY A 212 8.05 0.75 36.10
N ARG A 213 7.22 0.96 35.07
CA ARG A 213 5.75 0.84 35.18
C ARG A 213 5.31 -0.61 35.42
N ASN A 214 5.83 -1.56 34.66
CA ASN A 214 5.47 -2.98 34.81
C ASN A 214 5.91 -3.54 36.18
N LEU A 215 7.07 -3.16 36.70
CA LEU A 215 7.54 -3.55 38.04
C LEU A 215 6.63 -2.97 39.15
N THR A 216 6.15 -1.74 38.99
CA THR A 216 5.16 -1.13 39.90
C THR A 216 3.86 -1.95 39.92
N GLU A 217 3.37 -2.35 38.75
CA GLU A 217 2.15 -3.14 38.62
C GLU A 217 2.30 -4.56 39.19
N LEU A 218 3.46 -5.21 39.00
CA LEU A 218 3.75 -6.49 39.65
C LEU A 218 3.81 -6.35 41.18
N ALA A 219 4.44 -5.29 41.70
CA ALA A 219 4.47 -4.99 43.14
C ALA A 219 3.06 -4.77 43.73
N ASN A 220 2.19 -4.09 42.99
CA ASN A 220 0.81 -3.81 43.41
C ASN A 220 -0.09 -5.07 43.44
N ASN A 221 0.23 -6.08 42.63
CA ASN A 221 -0.63 -7.26 42.44
C ASN A 221 -0.12 -8.56 43.11
N THR A 222 1.13 -8.62 43.56
CA THR A 222 1.66 -9.77 44.33
C THR A 222 1.25 -9.75 45.80
N LYS A 223 1.08 -10.96 46.37
CA LYS A 223 0.90 -11.23 47.80
C LYS A 223 2.20 -11.57 48.52
N ASN A 224 3.31 -11.77 47.79
CA ASN A 224 4.61 -12.03 48.38
C ASN A 224 5.24 -10.70 48.82
N GLU A 225 5.15 -10.39 50.12
CA GLU A 225 5.62 -9.10 50.67
C GLU A 225 7.13 -8.85 50.47
N ALA A 226 7.96 -9.90 50.38
CA ALA A 226 9.38 -9.76 50.08
C ALA A 226 9.60 -9.35 48.61
N ALA A 227 8.90 -9.99 47.67
CA ALA A 227 8.92 -9.61 46.26
C ALA A 227 8.38 -8.19 46.06
N LYS A 228 7.22 -7.87 46.65
CA LYS A 228 6.59 -6.55 46.65
C LYS A 228 7.53 -5.44 47.10
N THR A 229 8.21 -5.63 48.22
CA THR A 229 9.18 -4.66 48.76
C THR A 229 10.34 -4.44 47.80
N LYS A 230 10.92 -5.51 47.23
CA LYS A 230 12.01 -5.43 46.24
C LYS A 230 11.56 -4.74 44.94
N LEU A 231 10.42 -5.15 44.38
CA LEU A 231 9.85 -4.59 43.15
C LEU A 231 9.53 -3.10 43.29
N ALA A 232 8.91 -2.69 44.41
CA ALA A 232 8.67 -1.28 44.70
C ALA A 232 9.98 -0.47 44.83
N THR A 233 10.99 -1.04 45.49
CA THR A 233 12.33 -0.43 45.62
C THR A 233 13.02 -0.27 44.26
N LEU A 234 12.89 -1.26 43.37
CA LEU A 234 13.43 -1.21 42.00
C LEU A 234 12.67 -0.18 41.15
N ALA A 235 11.33 -0.23 41.15
CA ALA A 235 10.49 0.69 40.39
C ALA A 235 10.74 2.17 40.75
N ALA A 236 10.95 2.47 42.05
CA ALA A 236 11.24 3.82 42.53
C ALA A 236 12.51 4.45 41.92
N LYS A 237 13.47 3.63 41.44
CA LYS A 237 14.65 4.11 40.70
C LYS A 237 14.33 4.61 39.29
N TYR A 238 13.19 4.21 38.72
CA TYR A 238 12.81 4.53 37.34
C TYR A 238 11.72 5.60 37.26
N THR A 239 10.90 5.76 38.30
CA THR A 239 9.85 6.80 38.40
C THR A 239 10.38 8.20 38.77
N MET A 240 11.61 8.52 38.35
CA MET A 240 12.28 9.78 38.69
C MET A 240 11.87 10.91 37.75
N ASP A 241 11.77 12.13 38.30
CA ASP A 241 11.48 13.36 37.55
C ASP A 241 12.42 13.52 36.35
N ALA A 242 11.86 13.99 35.22
CA ALA A 242 12.54 14.08 33.94
C ALA A 242 13.81 14.97 33.97
N VAL A 243 13.83 16.03 34.80
CA VAL A 243 15.01 16.89 34.95
C VAL A 243 16.13 16.14 35.65
N LYS A 244 15.83 15.54 36.81
CA LYS A 244 16.82 14.79 37.60
C LYS A 244 17.37 13.59 36.81
N ARG A 245 16.50 12.92 36.05
CA ARG A 245 16.84 11.84 35.14
C ARG A 245 17.86 12.26 34.07
N ASN A 246 17.69 13.43 33.45
CA ASN A 246 18.62 13.94 32.45
C ASN A 246 20.01 14.26 33.03
N ASP A 247 20.07 14.75 34.28
CA ASP A 247 21.35 15.00 34.96
C ASP A 247 22.08 13.71 35.34
N GLU A 248 21.34 12.70 35.83
CA GLU A 248 21.89 11.37 36.14
C GLU A 248 22.35 10.62 34.87
N LEU A 249 21.62 10.78 33.76
CA LEU A 249 22.00 10.29 32.43
C LEU A 249 23.32 10.90 31.93
N ARG A 250 23.49 12.22 32.01
CA ARG A 250 24.77 12.87 31.67
C ARG A 250 25.91 12.40 32.55
N ALA A 251 25.68 12.23 33.85
CA ALA A 251 26.68 11.69 34.78
C ALA A 251 27.06 10.25 34.42
N ALA A 252 26.08 9.41 34.06
CA ALA A 252 26.30 8.04 33.64
C ALA A 252 27.14 7.92 32.37
N HIS A 253 26.86 8.71 31.33
CA HIS A 253 27.70 8.73 30.12
C HIS A 253 29.16 9.14 30.39
N GLN A 254 29.42 9.99 31.40
CA GLN A 254 30.77 10.35 31.83
C GLN A 254 31.43 9.32 32.76
N GLU A 255 30.64 8.44 33.36
CA GLU A 255 31.09 7.44 34.31
C GLU A 255 31.35 6.08 33.63
N LEU A 256 30.47 5.66 32.72
CA LEU A 256 30.53 4.35 32.06
C LEU A 256 31.90 4.04 31.43
N PRO A 257 32.55 4.93 30.65
CA PRO A 257 33.91 4.68 30.14
C PRO A 257 34.96 4.45 31.23
N LYS A 258 34.80 5.09 32.41
CA LYS A 258 35.70 4.93 33.56
C LYS A 258 35.45 3.62 34.31
N GLN A 259 34.21 3.12 34.31
CA GLN A 259 33.87 1.84 34.95
C GLN A 259 34.26 0.64 34.07
N ILE A 260 34.26 0.79 32.74
CA ILE A 260 34.76 -0.23 31.80
C ILE A 260 36.26 -0.53 32.04
N GLU A 261 37.04 0.46 32.48
CA GLU A 261 38.45 0.26 32.82
C GLU A 261 38.66 -0.35 34.23
N LYS A 262 37.59 -0.51 35.04
CA LYS A 262 37.63 -1.11 36.37
C LYS A 262 37.05 -2.53 36.38
N LYS A 263 37.53 -3.33 37.34
CA LYS A 263 37.02 -4.68 37.63
C LYS A 263 35.96 -4.66 38.73
N ASP A 264 34.96 -3.82 38.55
CA ASP A 264 33.79 -3.69 39.43
C ASP A 264 32.54 -3.89 38.58
N ASP A 265 31.98 -5.11 38.60
CA ASP A 265 30.81 -5.45 37.78
C ASP A 265 29.58 -4.67 38.23
N ALA A 266 29.39 -4.49 39.54
CA ALA A 266 28.24 -3.79 40.10
C ALA A 266 28.25 -2.30 39.68
N ALA A 267 29.40 -1.62 39.80
CA ALA A 267 29.53 -0.23 39.38
C ALA A 267 29.44 -0.05 37.85
N LEU A 268 29.94 -1.02 37.07
CA LEU A 268 29.82 -1.02 35.61
C LEU A 268 28.36 -1.17 35.16
N LEU A 269 27.63 -2.11 35.75
CA LEU A 269 26.25 -2.41 35.41
C LEU A 269 25.27 -1.32 35.88
N ASP A 270 25.51 -0.71 37.05
CA ASP A 270 24.77 0.47 37.52
C ASP A 270 25.00 1.69 36.61
N ALA A 271 26.25 1.98 36.24
CA ALA A 271 26.57 3.05 35.30
C ALA A 271 25.92 2.82 33.92
N ALA A 272 25.95 1.57 33.41
CA ALA A 272 25.30 1.22 32.16
C ALA A 272 23.77 1.39 32.23
N ALA A 273 23.12 0.93 33.31
CA ALA A 273 21.68 1.08 33.52
C ALA A 273 21.24 2.56 33.53
N ARG A 274 22.05 3.45 34.14
CA ARG A 274 21.76 4.89 34.14
C ARG A 274 21.91 5.57 32.77
N THR A 275 22.42 4.89 31.74
CA THR A 275 22.43 5.41 30.35
C THR A 275 21.12 5.22 29.60
N LEU A 276 20.12 4.56 30.20
CA LEU A 276 18.74 4.45 29.69
C LEU A 276 18.63 4.00 28.22
N SER A 277 19.50 3.07 27.79
CA SER A 277 19.55 2.59 26.40
C SER A 277 19.80 3.66 25.32
N GLN A 278 20.32 4.85 25.64
CA GLN A 278 20.79 5.79 24.62
C GLN A 278 22.12 5.30 24.00
N GLU A 279 22.39 5.67 22.75
CA GLU A 279 23.65 5.33 22.08
C GLU A 279 24.84 5.86 22.89
N ASN A 280 25.70 4.94 23.31
CA ASN A 280 26.83 5.26 24.17
C ASN A 280 28.10 5.44 23.34
N ASN A 281 28.78 6.58 23.50
CA ASN A 281 30.12 6.84 22.93
C ASN A 281 31.23 6.05 23.65
N VAL A 282 31.01 4.75 23.86
CA VAL A 282 31.97 3.80 24.42
C VAL A 282 32.81 3.23 23.28
N ASP A 283 34.11 3.05 23.50
CA ASP A 283 34.98 2.32 22.57
C ASP A 283 34.70 0.82 22.69
N ASP A 284 34.06 0.24 21.67
CA ASP A 284 33.67 -1.18 21.63
C ASP A 284 34.85 -2.12 21.87
N LYS A 285 36.08 -1.73 21.48
CA LYS A 285 37.28 -2.55 21.74
C LYS A 285 37.62 -2.60 23.22
N LYS A 286 37.44 -1.49 23.95
CA LYS A 286 37.60 -1.47 25.42
C LYS A 286 36.50 -2.29 26.07
N LEU A 287 35.26 -2.17 25.60
CA LEU A 287 34.13 -2.94 26.11
C LEU A 287 34.32 -4.45 25.91
N LEU A 288 34.61 -4.88 24.68
CA LEU A 288 34.85 -6.29 24.34
C LEU A 288 36.05 -6.86 25.09
N SER A 289 37.10 -6.06 25.32
CA SER A 289 38.23 -6.44 26.18
C SER A 289 37.80 -6.64 27.65
N ARG A 290 36.89 -5.79 28.16
CA ARG A 290 36.36 -5.84 29.53
C ARG A 290 35.38 -7.00 29.76
N LEU A 291 34.53 -7.32 28.79
CA LEU A 291 33.54 -8.41 28.86
C LEU A 291 34.14 -9.78 28.51
N ARG A 292 35.34 -9.85 27.92
CA ARG A 292 35.98 -11.09 27.52
C ARG A 292 36.24 -12.01 28.72
N GLY A 293 35.57 -13.15 28.72
CA GLY A 293 35.66 -14.13 29.79
C GLY A 293 34.82 -13.80 31.03
N GLU A 294 33.91 -12.83 30.98
CA GLU A 294 32.86 -12.68 31.99
C GLU A 294 31.76 -13.73 31.83
N SER A 295 30.88 -13.87 32.82
CA SER A 295 29.75 -14.81 32.70
C SER A 295 28.76 -14.35 31.63
N ALA A 296 28.11 -15.30 30.95
CA ALA A 296 27.07 -14.97 29.97
C ALA A 296 25.90 -14.17 30.57
N GLU A 297 25.59 -14.37 31.86
CA GLU A 297 24.58 -13.59 32.59
C GLU A 297 25.03 -12.13 32.77
N MET A 298 26.29 -11.88 33.13
CA MET A 298 26.85 -10.53 33.28
C MET A 298 26.88 -9.80 31.92
N VAL A 299 27.30 -10.48 30.86
CA VAL A 299 27.27 -9.94 29.49
C VAL A 299 25.83 -9.57 29.09
N PHE A 300 24.85 -10.45 29.35
CA PHE A 300 23.44 -10.17 29.08
C PHE A 300 22.90 -8.99 29.89
N GLN A 301 23.19 -8.93 31.20
CA GLN A 301 22.84 -7.78 32.02
C GLN A 301 23.39 -6.48 31.44
N TYR A 302 24.65 -6.46 31.02
CA TYR A 302 25.28 -5.28 30.45
C TYR A 302 24.63 -4.83 29.12
N VAL A 303 24.42 -5.73 28.16
CA VAL A 303 23.88 -5.38 26.83
C VAL A 303 22.37 -5.09 26.82
N ILE A 304 21.66 -5.44 27.90
CA ILE A 304 20.28 -5.00 28.14
C ILE A 304 20.25 -3.62 28.85
N ALA A 305 21.33 -3.23 29.53
CA ALA A 305 21.46 -1.93 30.19
C ALA A 305 21.86 -0.81 29.22
N ALA A 306 22.88 -1.10 28.41
CA ALA A 306 23.42 -0.22 27.39
C ALA A 306 23.12 -0.81 26.01
N ARG A 307 22.47 -0.03 25.13
CA ARG A 307 22.33 -0.42 23.73
C ARG A 307 23.70 -0.40 23.06
N HIS A 308 23.97 -1.49 22.34
CA HIS A 308 25.14 -1.69 21.48
C HIS A 308 24.67 -2.30 20.17
N ASP A 309 25.48 -2.20 19.13
CA ASP A 309 25.20 -2.90 17.88
C ASP A 309 25.26 -4.42 18.09
N ILE A 310 24.47 -5.15 17.29
CA ILE A 310 24.34 -6.60 17.42
C ILE A 310 25.66 -7.31 17.11
N GLU A 311 26.55 -6.71 16.32
CA GLU A 311 27.85 -7.28 16.00
C GLU A 311 28.79 -7.30 17.22
N THR A 312 28.87 -6.20 17.96
CA THR A 312 29.56 -6.10 19.27
C THR A 312 28.95 -7.05 20.29
N VAL A 313 27.61 -7.11 20.40
CA VAL A 313 26.94 -8.00 21.35
C VAL A 313 27.20 -9.48 21.02
N ALA A 314 27.17 -9.85 19.74
CA ALA A 314 27.51 -11.21 19.31
C ALA A 314 28.96 -11.59 19.65
N GLU A 315 29.93 -10.70 19.43
CA GLU A 315 31.33 -10.96 19.83
C GLU A 315 31.46 -11.10 21.35
N ALA A 316 30.77 -10.27 22.15
CA ALA A 316 30.79 -10.37 23.60
C ALA A 316 30.30 -11.75 24.08
N PHE A 317 29.13 -12.21 23.63
CA PHE A 317 28.61 -13.54 23.97
C PHE A 317 29.48 -14.69 23.48
N ALA A 318 30.11 -14.54 22.31
CA ALA A 318 31.06 -15.50 21.76
C ALA A 318 32.36 -15.64 22.56
N ASN A 319 32.63 -14.70 23.49
CA ASN A 319 33.80 -14.69 24.36
C ASN A 319 33.47 -14.81 25.86
N ALA A 320 32.18 -14.96 26.21
CA ALA A 320 31.72 -15.16 27.58
C ALA A 320 31.95 -16.60 28.08
N LYS A 321 31.91 -16.79 29.40
CA LYS A 321 31.93 -18.08 30.10
C LYS A 321 30.52 -18.57 30.38
N GLY A 322 30.32 -19.89 30.26
CA GLY A 322 29.03 -20.55 30.49
C GLY A 322 28.25 -20.75 29.19
N ASP A 323 26.96 -21.06 29.31
CA ASP A 323 26.07 -21.19 28.17
C ASP A 323 25.51 -19.81 27.76
N SER A 324 26.09 -19.23 26.71
CA SER A 324 25.64 -17.96 26.13
C SER A 324 24.40 -18.09 25.23
N ALA A 325 23.99 -19.29 24.84
CA ALA A 325 22.98 -19.47 23.81
C ALA A 325 21.56 -19.00 24.20
N PRO A 326 21.06 -19.24 25.43
CA PRO A 326 19.76 -18.71 25.87
C PRO A 326 19.73 -17.18 25.88
N TYR A 327 20.81 -16.56 26.35
CA TYR A 327 20.93 -15.10 26.47
C TYR A 327 21.00 -14.39 25.13
N LEU A 328 21.81 -14.90 24.19
CA LEU A 328 21.89 -14.31 22.85
C LEU A 328 20.58 -14.49 22.05
N ARG A 329 19.87 -15.62 22.19
CA ARG A 329 18.53 -15.78 21.60
C ARG A 329 17.56 -14.72 22.13
N GLU A 330 17.55 -14.51 23.44
CA GLU A 330 16.66 -13.52 24.05
C GLU A 330 17.00 -12.09 23.63
N TYR A 331 18.30 -11.75 23.53
CA TYR A 331 18.74 -10.46 23.01
C TYR A 331 18.28 -10.23 21.57
N LEU A 332 18.59 -11.16 20.65
CA LEU A 332 18.25 -11.03 19.22
C LEU A 332 16.74 -10.93 18.95
N ARG A 333 15.91 -11.52 19.82
CA ARG A 333 14.44 -11.45 19.74
C ARG A 333 13.88 -10.09 20.18
N ARG A 334 14.60 -9.36 21.02
CA ARG A 334 14.20 -8.02 21.48
C ARG A 334 14.61 -6.90 20.53
N GLU A 335 15.62 -7.16 19.69
CA GLU A 335 16.09 -6.23 18.67
C GLU A 335 15.17 -6.22 17.44
N GLU A 336 15.16 -5.09 16.72
CA GLU A 336 14.39 -4.99 15.49
C GLU A 336 14.86 -5.96 14.41
N SER A 337 13.90 -6.52 13.67
CA SER A 337 14.15 -7.39 12.51
C SER A 337 15.14 -6.82 11.50
N SER A 338 15.03 -5.51 11.25
CA SER A 338 15.86 -4.72 10.36
C SER A 338 17.34 -4.78 10.80
N GLY A 339 17.58 -4.59 12.10
CA GLY A 339 18.88 -4.67 12.76
C GLY A 339 19.42 -6.10 12.80
N THR A 340 18.63 -7.07 13.27
CA THR A 340 19.05 -8.48 13.34
C THR A 340 19.45 -9.02 11.96
N VAL A 341 18.66 -8.75 10.90
CA VAL A 341 19.03 -9.16 9.53
C VAL A 341 20.27 -8.42 9.03
N LYS A 342 20.41 -7.10 9.29
CA LYS A 342 21.61 -6.31 8.94
C LYS A 342 22.87 -6.90 9.56
N ALA A 343 22.85 -7.19 10.86
CA ALA A 343 23.96 -7.81 11.58
C ALA A 343 24.25 -9.24 11.11
N LEU A 344 23.22 -10.00 10.69
CA LEU A 344 23.40 -11.33 10.12
C LEU A 344 24.06 -11.31 8.73
N THR A 345 23.93 -10.23 7.92
CA THR A 345 24.74 -10.08 6.69
C THR A 345 26.22 -9.84 7.00
N ASN A 346 26.56 -9.28 8.17
CA ASN A 346 27.94 -9.09 8.61
C ASN A 346 28.63 -10.44 8.92
N ASP A 347 29.71 -10.71 8.20
CA ASP A 347 30.48 -11.96 8.25
C ASP A 347 31.02 -12.31 9.65
N ALA A 348 31.44 -11.29 10.42
CA ALA A 348 31.99 -11.49 11.76
C ALA A 348 30.88 -11.84 12.75
N ALA A 349 29.85 -11.00 12.82
CA ALA A 349 28.71 -11.21 13.72
C ALA A 349 28.00 -12.54 13.44
N ARG A 350 27.75 -12.88 12.17
CA ARG A 350 27.18 -14.17 11.79
C ARG A 350 28.01 -15.36 12.27
N LYS A 351 29.35 -15.27 12.22
CA LYS A 351 30.26 -16.29 12.78
C LYS A 351 30.19 -16.35 14.31
N HIS A 352 30.10 -15.22 14.99
CA HIS A 352 29.94 -15.16 16.45
C HIS A 352 28.59 -15.72 16.91
N ILE A 353 27.48 -15.32 16.27
CA ILE A 353 26.13 -15.87 16.50
C ILE A 353 26.13 -17.39 16.27
N ARG A 354 26.68 -17.89 15.16
CA ARG A 354 26.78 -19.34 14.89
C ARG A 354 27.70 -20.09 15.87
N LYS A 355 28.74 -19.44 16.43
CA LYS A 355 29.60 -20.01 17.47
C LYS A 355 28.82 -20.18 18.79
N VAL A 356 27.97 -19.22 19.13
CA VAL A 356 27.17 -19.22 20.37
C VAL A 356 25.96 -20.14 20.26
N LEU A 357 25.17 -20.01 19.19
CA LEU A 357 23.89 -20.72 19.02
C LEU A 357 24.05 -22.12 18.40
N GLY A 358 25.24 -22.47 17.90
CA GLY A 358 25.50 -23.71 17.19
C GLY A 358 24.87 -23.76 15.78
N ARG A 359 25.24 -24.78 15.00
CA ARG A 359 24.78 -24.93 13.60
C ARG A 359 23.37 -25.49 13.46
N SER A 360 22.78 -26.02 14.53
CA SER A 360 21.44 -26.61 14.54
C SER A 360 20.31 -25.61 14.78
N THR A 361 20.65 -24.36 15.09
CA THR A 361 19.68 -23.26 15.24
C THR A 361 19.29 -22.78 13.85
N SER A 362 18.00 -22.81 13.52
CA SER A 362 17.49 -22.37 12.22
C SER A 362 17.69 -20.87 12.04
N LEU A 363 17.87 -20.40 10.80
CA LEU A 363 17.78 -18.95 10.54
C LEU A 363 16.36 -18.43 10.78
N LEU A 364 15.32 -19.24 10.54
CA LEU A 364 13.93 -18.85 10.76
C LEU A 364 13.56 -18.82 12.25
N GLU A 365 14.17 -19.67 13.08
CA GLU A 365 14.04 -19.62 14.55
C GLU A 365 14.55 -18.28 15.13
N LEU A 366 15.56 -17.66 14.50
CA LEU A 366 16.08 -16.33 14.89
C LEU A 366 15.21 -15.16 14.40
N LEU A 367 14.25 -15.44 13.53
CA LEU A 367 13.40 -14.46 12.85
C LEU A 367 11.91 -14.71 13.17
N GLU A 368 11.63 -15.55 14.17
CA GLU A 368 10.29 -15.90 14.62
C GLU A 368 9.60 -14.67 15.27
N GLY A 369 8.36 -14.39 14.86
CA GLY A 369 7.59 -13.21 15.28
C GLY A 369 7.63 -12.03 14.30
N LEU A 370 8.33 -12.15 13.17
CA LEU A 370 8.47 -11.09 12.17
C LEU A 370 7.51 -11.25 10.99
N THR A 371 7.11 -10.13 10.36
CA THR A 371 6.46 -10.15 9.05
C THR A 371 7.47 -10.62 7.99
N ILE A 372 7.40 -11.92 7.70
CA ILE A 372 8.26 -12.70 6.81
C ILE A 372 8.64 -11.96 5.51
N ASP A 373 7.70 -11.26 4.90
CA ASP A 373 7.88 -10.56 3.62
C ASP A 373 8.93 -9.42 3.69
N THR A 374 9.06 -8.76 4.85
CA THR A 374 9.98 -7.61 5.04
C THR A 374 11.45 -8.05 5.07
N VAL A 375 11.72 -9.28 5.51
CA VAL A 375 13.09 -9.82 5.67
C VAL A 375 13.50 -10.75 4.53
N HIS A 376 12.54 -11.40 3.87
CA HIS A 376 12.79 -12.39 2.82
C HIS A 376 13.68 -11.86 1.68
N ALA A 377 13.38 -10.67 1.14
CA ALA A 377 14.15 -10.09 0.03
C ALA A 377 15.64 -9.86 0.38
N LYS A 378 15.94 -9.48 1.64
CA LYS A 378 17.33 -9.29 2.12
C LYS A 378 18.06 -10.63 2.24
N ILE A 379 17.39 -11.65 2.79
CA ILE A 379 17.95 -13.01 2.94
C ILE A 379 18.14 -13.67 1.58
N ALA A 380 17.21 -13.48 0.64
CA ALA A 380 17.34 -13.95 -0.73
C ALA A 380 18.50 -13.28 -1.49
N ALA A 381 18.89 -12.05 -1.13
CA ALA A 381 20.06 -11.38 -1.70
C ALA A 381 21.40 -11.87 -1.11
N ASP A 382 21.47 -12.18 0.19
CA ASP A 382 22.71 -12.56 0.88
C ASP A 382 23.06 -14.07 0.75
N GLU A 383 24.20 -14.38 0.11
CA GLU A 383 24.66 -15.77 -0.13
C GLU A 383 24.89 -16.57 1.16
N ALA A 384 25.36 -15.92 2.23
CA ALA A 384 25.70 -16.62 3.46
C ALA A 384 24.46 -16.90 4.32
N LEU A 385 23.42 -16.07 4.22
CA LEU A 385 22.10 -16.34 4.81
C LEU A 385 21.34 -17.42 4.03
N ARG A 386 21.41 -17.42 2.69
CA ARG A 386 20.92 -18.55 1.88
C ARG A 386 21.61 -19.85 2.25
N ARG A 387 22.95 -19.86 2.39
CA ARG A 387 23.70 -21.02 2.87
C ARG A 387 23.30 -21.48 4.27
N TRP A 388 22.90 -20.56 5.17
CA TRP A 388 22.36 -20.97 6.47
C TRP A 388 21.06 -21.78 6.29
N ILE A 389 20.14 -21.28 5.47
CA ILE A 389 18.89 -21.99 5.15
C ILE A 389 19.16 -23.36 4.49
N TYR A 390 20.16 -23.47 3.61
CA TYR A 390 20.55 -24.74 2.99
C TYR A 390 21.22 -25.75 3.93
N GLU A 391 21.71 -25.31 5.08
CA GLU A 391 22.25 -26.16 6.15
C GLU A 391 21.17 -26.56 7.18
N ASP A 392 19.95 -26.05 7.05
CA ASP A 392 18.82 -26.34 7.92
C ASP A 392 18.29 -27.78 7.70
N PRO A 393 18.07 -28.58 8.75
CA PRO A 393 17.43 -29.90 8.62
C PRO A 393 15.94 -29.83 8.23
N ASP A 394 15.29 -28.66 8.31
CA ASP A 394 13.89 -28.46 7.90
C ASP A 394 13.78 -27.84 6.49
N GLU A 395 13.41 -28.69 5.54
CA GLU A 395 13.23 -28.32 4.12
C GLU A 395 12.14 -27.25 3.89
N ARG A 396 11.29 -26.97 4.90
CA ARG A 396 10.36 -25.85 4.84
C ARG A 396 11.08 -24.51 4.82
N ALA A 397 12.28 -24.40 5.40
CA ALA A 397 13.11 -23.20 5.28
C ALA A 397 13.60 -22.99 3.84
N THR A 398 14.01 -24.06 3.15
CA THR A 398 14.38 -24.04 1.72
C THR A 398 13.17 -23.71 0.83
N LEU A 399 11.98 -24.26 1.14
CA LEU A 399 10.74 -23.91 0.46
C LEU A 399 10.35 -22.44 0.65
N TRP A 400 10.48 -21.94 1.88
CA TRP A 400 10.26 -20.54 2.24
C TRP A 400 11.17 -19.63 1.42
N LEU A 401 12.48 -19.87 1.43
CA LEU A 401 13.44 -19.09 0.64
C LEU A 401 13.11 -19.12 -0.86
N ALA A 402 12.61 -20.24 -1.38
CA ALA A 402 12.25 -20.38 -2.78
C ALA A 402 10.95 -19.67 -3.18
N ALA A 403 9.98 -19.50 -2.27
CA ALA A 403 8.59 -19.21 -2.63
C ALA A 403 7.77 -18.34 -1.65
N ALA A 404 8.36 -17.80 -0.57
CA ALA A 404 7.64 -17.00 0.43
C ALA A 404 7.22 -15.62 -0.08
N GLU A 405 7.95 -15.03 -1.01
CA GLU A 405 7.60 -13.76 -1.67
C GLU A 405 7.10 -14.02 -3.10
N ALA A 406 5.87 -13.61 -3.42
CA ALA A 406 5.27 -13.85 -4.73
C ALA A 406 6.09 -13.23 -5.89
N GLN A 407 6.53 -11.98 -5.73
CA GLN A 407 7.31 -11.26 -6.74
C GLN A 407 8.73 -11.86 -6.95
N GLY A 408 9.32 -12.43 -5.90
CA GLY A 408 10.65 -13.05 -5.93
C GLY A 408 10.68 -14.53 -6.34
N ALA A 409 9.54 -15.24 -6.29
CA ALA A 409 9.48 -16.71 -6.29
C ALA A 409 10.27 -17.38 -7.44
N LYS A 410 10.14 -16.93 -8.70
CA LYS A 410 10.89 -17.54 -9.83
C LYS A 410 12.39 -17.28 -9.77
N ARG A 411 12.81 -16.09 -9.32
CA ARG A 411 14.23 -15.78 -9.11
C ARG A 411 14.79 -16.73 -8.06
N ASN A 412 14.07 -16.89 -6.95
CA ASN A 412 14.54 -17.69 -5.84
C ASN A 412 14.45 -19.19 -6.10
N CYS A 413 13.40 -19.70 -6.75
CA CYS A 413 13.32 -21.08 -7.22
C CYS A 413 14.50 -21.43 -8.14
N ARG A 414 14.90 -20.53 -9.04
CA ARG A 414 16.11 -20.72 -9.88
C ARG A 414 17.39 -20.67 -9.06
N LEU A 415 17.49 -19.74 -8.11
CA LEU A 415 18.64 -19.55 -7.22
C LEU A 415 18.87 -20.82 -6.38
N VAL A 416 17.85 -21.27 -5.65
CA VAL A 416 17.85 -22.53 -4.88
C VAL A 416 18.19 -23.73 -5.77
N ALA A 417 17.58 -23.84 -6.96
CA ALA A 417 17.91 -24.92 -7.90
C ALA A 417 19.37 -24.89 -8.40
N SER A 418 20.00 -23.71 -8.47
CA SER A 418 21.39 -23.55 -8.89
C SER A 418 22.41 -23.72 -7.76
N GLU A 419 22.08 -23.31 -6.53
CA GLU A 419 22.99 -23.32 -5.38
C GLU A 419 22.88 -24.61 -4.54
N HIS A 420 21.68 -25.19 -4.45
CA HIS A 420 21.37 -26.33 -3.58
C HIS A 420 20.68 -27.50 -4.34
N GLY A 421 20.13 -27.24 -5.53
CA GLY A 421 19.32 -28.20 -6.29
C GLY A 421 17.92 -28.37 -5.70
N ASN A 422 17.10 -29.25 -6.29
CA ASN A 422 15.72 -29.52 -5.85
C ASN A 422 15.53 -30.91 -5.22
N GLY A 423 16.62 -31.62 -4.89
CA GLY A 423 16.54 -32.97 -4.29
C GLY A 423 15.79 -33.00 -2.95
N TRP A 424 15.81 -31.88 -2.23
CA TRP A 424 15.09 -31.66 -0.97
C TRP A 424 13.57 -31.72 -1.09
N VAL A 425 13.00 -31.42 -2.26
CA VAL A 425 11.54 -31.43 -2.47
C VAL A 425 10.92 -32.79 -2.17
N LYS A 426 11.68 -33.88 -2.36
CA LYS A 426 11.24 -35.26 -2.02
C LYS A 426 11.24 -35.57 -0.53
N ARG A 427 11.79 -34.69 0.30
CA ARG A 427 11.84 -34.78 1.78
C ARG A 427 10.81 -33.85 2.46
N LEU A 428 10.12 -32.98 1.69
CA LEU A 428 8.95 -32.26 2.17
C LEU A 428 7.83 -33.22 2.57
N THR A 429 7.12 -32.87 3.64
CA THR A 429 5.93 -33.57 4.13
C THR A 429 4.66 -32.79 3.79
N GLY A 430 3.49 -33.32 4.18
CA GLY A 430 2.21 -32.60 4.06
C GLY A 430 2.12 -31.31 4.88
N SER A 431 3.04 -31.07 5.83
CA SER A 431 3.06 -29.89 6.71
C SER A 431 3.68 -28.64 6.08
N ALA A 432 4.04 -28.71 4.80
CA ALA A 432 4.61 -27.60 4.07
C ALA A 432 3.52 -26.62 3.65
N ASP A 433 3.79 -25.31 3.78
CA ASP A 433 2.81 -24.27 3.47
C ASP A 433 2.26 -24.40 2.05
N THR A 434 0.93 -24.49 1.94
CA THR A 434 0.26 -24.76 0.66
C THR A 434 0.41 -23.60 -0.33
N GLY A 435 0.53 -22.36 0.15
CA GLY A 435 0.81 -21.19 -0.67
C GLY A 435 2.24 -21.22 -1.23
N HIS A 436 3.24 -21.57 -0.43
CA HIS A 436 4.63 -21.73 -0.87
C HIS A 436 4.78 -22.93 -1.82
N LEU A 437 4.14 -24.06 -1.54
CA LEU A 437 4.12 -25.22 -2.44
C LEU A 437 3.52 -24.87 -3.81
N ARG A 438 2.41 -24.13 -3.85
CA ARG A 438 1.78 -23.66 -5.09
C ARG A 438 2.68 -22.69 -5.83
N ARG A 439 3.20 -21.66 -5.15
CA ARG A 439 4.12 -20.68 -5.73
C ARG A 439 5.39 -21.35 -6.27
N PHE A 440 5.99 -22.31 -5.56
CA PHE A 440 7.10 -23.11 -6.06
C PHE A 440 6.74 -23.90 -7.31
N VAL A 441 5.58 -24.59 -7.33
CA VAL A 441 5.07 -25.36 -8.48
C VAL A 441 4.87 -24.50 -9.73
N LEU A 442 4.50 -23.24 -9.56
CA LEU A 442 4.28 -22.27 -10.65
C LEU A 442 5.59 -21.64 -11.14
N ASN A 443 6.57 -21.50 -10.27
CA ASN A 443 7.79 -20.72 -10.51
C ASN A 443 9.06 -21.58 -10.73
N SER A 444 9.05 -22.87 -10.38
CA SER A 444 10.19 -23.77 -10.55
C SER A 444 10.23 -24.40 -11.95
N ASN A 445 11.40 -24.33 -12.58
CA ASN A 445 11.67 -24.96 -13.88
C ASN A 445 11.88 -26.50 -13.78
N ASP A 446 11.91 -27.08 -12.59
CA ASP A 446 12.18 -28.52 -12.39
C ASP A 446 10.88 -29.32 -12.48
N ALA A 447 10.62 -29.88 -13.66
CA ALA A 447 9.45 -30.70 -13.91
C ALA A 447 9.32 -31.93 -12.99
N GLY A 448 10.43 -32.47 -12.47
CA GLY A 448 10.42 -33.60 -11.55
C GLY A 448 9.99 -33.20 -10.14
N ALA A 449 10.52 -32.10 -9.63
CA ALA A 449 10.14 -31.51 -8.35
C ALA A 449 8.69 -30.98 -8.38
N THR A 450 8.33 -30.22 -9.41
CA THR A 450 6.98 -29.69 -9.62
C THR A 450 5.95 -30.82 -9.73
N LYS A 451 6.25 -31.90 -10.47
CA LYS A 451 5.38 -33.08 -10.54
C LYS A 451 5.26 -33.76 -9.18
N PHE A 452 6.36 -33.94 -8.43
CA PHE A 452 6.30 -34.53 -7.09
C PHE A 452 5.36 -33.75 -6.16
N ILE A 453 5.46 -32.42 -6.13
CA ILE A 453 4.60 -31.57 -5.29
C ILE A 453 3.13 -31.69 -5.73
N LYS A 454 2.82 -31.62 -7.03
CA LYS A 454 1.45 -31.79 -7.54
C LYS A 454 0.86 -33.16 -7.16
N ASP A 455 1.55 -34.24 -7.53
CA ASP A 455 1.08 -35.62 -7.37
C ASP A 455 0.95 -36.03 -5.89
N ASN A 456 1.85 -35.56 -5.01
CA ASN A 456 1.96 -36.06 -3.64
C ASN A 456 1.45 -35.09 -2.57
N LEU A 457 1.64 -33.78 -2.75
CA LEU A 457 1.40 -32.75 -1.72
C LEU A 457 0.18 -31.86 -1.99
N LEU A 458 -0.08 -31.42 -3.24
CA LEU A 458 -1.15 -30.45 -3.56
C LEU A 458 -2.49 -31.04 -4.01
N ARG A 459 -2.48 -32.15 -4.77
CA ARG A 459 -3.66 -32.95 -5.19
C ARG A 459 -4.92 -32.18 -5.62
N ASP A 460 -4.85 -31.56 -6.81
CA ASP A 460 -5.97 -31.35 -7.76
C ASP A 460 -7.41 -31.18 -7.19
N ALA A 461 -7.59 -30.27 -6.23
CA ALA A 461 -8.85 -29.53 -6.14
C ALA A 461 -8.82 -28.45 -7.24
N PRO A 462 -9.88 -28.32 -8.08
CA PRO A 462 -9.92 -27.31 -9.15
C PRO A 462 -10.19 -25.92 -8.57
N HIS A 463 -9.18 -25.37 -7.91
CA HIS A 463 -9.14 -23.99 -7.45
C HIS A 463 -7.99 -23.31 -8.20
N SER A 464 -8.35 -22.38 -9.08
CA SER A 464 -7.40 -21.52 -9.76
C SER A 464 -6.61 -20.73 -8.73
N VAL A 465 -5.33 -21.04 -8.59
CA VAL A 465 -4.37 -20.01 -8.21
C VAL A 465 -4.42 -18.96 -9.30
N ASP A 466 -4.55 -17.68 -8.93
CA ASP A 466 -4.58 -16.61 -9.91
C ASP A 466 -3.27 -16.65 -10.73
N ALA A 467 -3.39 -16.55 -12.05
CA ALA A 467 -2.23 -16.49 -12.93
C ALA A 467 -1.30 -15.31 -12.56
N ALA A 468 -1.87 -14.25 -11.95
CA ALA A 468 -1.14 -13.12 -11.40
C ALA A 468 -0.08 -13.49 -10.33
N GLU A 469 -0.24 -14.60 -9.59
CA GLU A 469 0.74 -15.06 -8.58
C GLU A 469 1.92 -15.86 -9.18
N SER A 470 1.92 -16.05 -10.51
CA SER A 470 2.77 -17.02 -11.22
C SER A 470 3.80 -16.40 -12.17
N GLU A 471 3.63 -15.14 -12.57
CA GLU A 471 4.48 -14.52 -13.58
C GLU A 471 5.69 -13.82 -12.95
N VAL A 472 6.87 -14.06 -13.52
CA VAL A 472 7.98 -13.11 -13.34
C VAL A 472 7.71 -11.93 -14.22
N VAL A 473 7.51 -10.80 -13.56
CA VAL A 473 7.80 -9.50 -14.13
C VAL A 473 9.32 -9.35 -14.13
N ALA A 474 9.95 -9.69 -15.25
CA ALA A 474 11.09 -8.89 -15.68
C ALA A 474 10.47 -7.54 -16.06
N ILE A 475 10.89 -6.44 -15.43
CA ILE A 475 10.36 -5.11 -15.74
C ILE A 475 10.97 -4.63 -17.07
N ASP A 476 10.57 -5.29 -18.16
CA ASP A 476 10.35 -4.60 -19.41
C ASP A 476 9.06 -3.76 -19.22
N GLY A 477 9.12 -2.49 -19.62
CA GLY A 477 7.98 -1.56 -19.58
C GLY A 477 6.79 -1.97 -20.45
N ALA A 478 6.85 -3.13 -21.13
CA ALA A 478 5.71 -3.82 -21.73
C ALA A 478 4.77 -4.50 -20.71
N THR A 479 5.08 -4.56 -19.40
CA THR A 479 4.26 -5.26 -18.40
C THR A 479 3.02 -4.47 -17.92
N TYR A 480 2.10 -4.24 -18.85
CA TYR A 480 0.68 -4.47 -18.59
C TYR A 480 0.22 -5.47 -19.66
N GLY A 481 -0.22 -6.66 -19.23
CA GLY A 481 -0.43 -7.80 -20.12
C GLY A 481 -1.22 -7.46 -21.38
N ALA A 482 -0.75 -7.95 -22.54
CA ALA A 482 -1.28 -7.63 -23.85
C ALA A 482 -2.69 -8.22 -24.07
N GLY A 483 -3.70 -7.60 -23.45
CA GLY A 483 -5.09 -7.98 -23.55
C GLY A 483 -5.97 -7.24 -22.54
N THR A 484 -6.78 -6.29 -23.03
CA THR A 484 -7.77 -5.51 -22.26
C THR A 484 -8.59 -6.37 -21.28
N LYS A 485 -8.96 -7.59 -21.69
CA LYS A 485 -9.73 -8.54 -20.88
C LYS A 485 -8.99 -9.05 -19.64
N ALA A 486 -7.68 -9.29 -19.70
CA ALA A 486 -6.91 -9.78 -18.56
C ALA A 486 -6.79 -8.69 -17.48
N ARG A 487 -6.50 -7.44 -17.90
CA ARG A 487 -6.52 -6.26 -17.02
C ARG A 487 -7.89 -6.07 -16.38
N LEU A 488 -8.97 -6.06 -17.17
CA LEU A 488 -10.35 -5.93 -16.65
C LEU A 488 -10.72 -7.02 -15.65
N SER A 489 -10.23 -8.26 -15.83
CA SER A 489 -10.43 -9.33 -14.85
C SER A 489 -9.78 -9.00 -13.51
N ILE A 490 -8.54 -8.50 -13.51
CA ILE A 490 -7.80 -8.14 -12.28
C ILE A 490 -8.46 -6.94 -11.58
N GLU A 491 -8.78 -5.88 -12.34
CA GLU A 491 -9.39 -4.66 -11.79
C GLU A 491 -10.78 -4.90 -11.17
N THR A 492 -11.49 -5.96 -11.61
CA THR A 492 -12.86 -6.32 -11.15
C THR A 492 -12.92 -7.55 -10.22
N ALA A 493 -11.78 -8.08 -9.78
CA ALA A 493 -11.71 -9.30 -8.95
C ALA A 493 -11.41 -9.07 -7.47
N GLY A 494 -10.91 -7.89 -7.07
CA GLY A 494 -10.54 -7.62 -5.67
C GLY A 494 -11.72 -7.26 -4.77
N SER A 495 -11.98 -8.07 -3.74
CA SER A 495 -13.08 -7.89 -2.76
C SER A 495 -12.58 -7.46 -1.37
N SER A 496 -11.67 -6.48 -1.32
CA SER A 496 -11.10 -5.90 -0.08
C SER A 496 -10.34 -4.58 -0.32
N ALA A 497 -10.69 -3.85 -1.38
CA ALA A 497 -10.11 -2.55 -1.66
C ALA A 497 -10.97 -1.47 -0.97
N ASP A 498 -10.32 -0.53 -0.29
CA ASP A 498 -10.99 0.70 0.14
C ASP A 498 -11.57 1.46 -1.06
N ALA A 499 -12.61 2.25 -0.81
CA ALA A 499 -13.35 2.93 -1.86
C ALA A 499 -12.46 3.86 -2.71
N ASP A 500 -11.43 4.48 -2.13
CA ASP A 500 -10.50 5.37 -2.85
C ASP A 500 -9.60 4.58 -3.81
N THR A 501 -9.10 3.41 -3.39
CA THR A 501 -8.39 2.46 -4.27
C THR A 501 -9.28 2.02 -5.43
N VAL A 502 -10.56 1.73 -5.19
CA VAL A 502 -11.51 1.38 -6.27
C VAL A 502 -11.71 2.55 -7.24
N LEU A 503 -11.91 3.76 -6.72
CA LEU A 503 -12.08 4.96 -7.54
C LEU A 503 -10.85 5.30 -8.38
N ALA A 504 -9.65 5.11 -7.83
CA ALA A 504 -8.40 5.27 -8.57
C ALA A 504 -8.31 4.28 -9.74
N ARG A 505 -8.68 3.00 -9.54
CA ARG A 505 -8.73 1.98 -10.60
C ARG A 505 -9.71 2.36 -11.71
N ILE A 506 -10.95 2.72 -11.37
CA ILE A 506 -11.97 3.13 -12.35
C ILE A 506 -11.50 4.36 -13.15
N SER A 507 -10.79 5.29 -12.51
CA SER A 507 -10.25 6.49 -13.16
C SER A 507 -9.15 6.19 -14.18
N ASP A 508 -8.29 5.20 -13.93
CA ASP A 508 -7.21 4.76 -14.85
C ASP A 508 -7.68 3.85 -16.00
N LEU A 509 -8.91 3.34 -15.95
CA LEU A 509 -9.54 2.67 -17.10
C LEU A 509 -9.66 3.64 -18.27
N SER A 510 -9.42 3.16 -19.49
CA SER A 510 -9.77 3.91 -20.71
C SER A 510 -11.30 4.01 -20.87
N PRO A 511 -11.82 4.95 -21.68
CA PRO A 511 -13.24 5.02 -22.00
C PRO A 511 -13.81 3.71 -22.55
N LYS A 512 -12.99 2.94 -23.30
CA LYS A 512 -13.35 1.62 -23.81
C LYS A 512 -13.47 0.59 -22.68
N GLU A 513 -12.50 0.55 -21.77
CA GLU A 513 -12.51 -0.37 -20.63
C GLU A 513 -13.68 -0.10 -19.69
N ARG A 514 -14.01 1.18 -19.43
CA ARG A 514 -15.21 1.53 -18.63
C ARG A 514 -16.50 1.07 -19.31
N ALA A 515 -16.62 1.22 -20.63
CA ALA A 515 -17.76 0.68 -21.38
C ALA A 515 -17.82 -0.86 -21.31
N GLU A 516 -16.67 -1.56 -21.33
CA GLU A 516 -16.61 -3.02 -21.13
C GLU A 516 -17.02 -3.43 -19.70
N VAL A 517 -16.64 -2.68 -18.64
CA VAL A 517 -17.15 -2.92 -17.26
C VAL A 517 -18.66 -2.71 -17.17
N VAL A 518 -19.16 -1.59 -17.70
CA VAL A 518 -20.61 -1.25 -17.67
C VAL A 518 -21.45 -2.26 -18.45
N ALA A 519 -20.89 -2.88 -19.48
CA ALA A 519 -21.55 -3.93 -20.27
C ALA A 519 -21.65 -5.29 -19.54
N ASP A 520 -20.87 -5.54 -18.47
CA ASP A 520 -21.00 -6.72 -17.61
C ASP A 520 -21.53 -6.30 -16.22
N PRO A 521 -22.84 -6.49 -15.95
CA PRO A 521 -23.42 -6.19 -14.64
C PRO A 521 -22.76 -6.91 -13.47
N SER A 522 -22.12 -8.06 -13.70
CA SER A 522 -21.41 -8.81 -12.66
C SER A 522 -20.06 -8.17 -12.34
N ALA A 523 -19.33 -7.70 -13.37
CA ALA A 523 -18.09 -6.94 -13.18
C ALA A 523 -18.36 -5.59 -12.52
N MET A 524 -19.38 -4.85 -13.00
CA MET A 524 -19.81 -3.60 -12.38
C MET A 524 -20.24 -3.82 -10.93
N LYS A 525 -21.02 -4.87 -10.62
CA LYS A 525 -21.38 -5.20 -9.23
C LYS A 525 -20.14 -5.50 -8.37
N ARG A 526 -19.26 -6.43 -8.78
CA ARG A 526 -18.04 -6.77 -8.00
C ARG A 526 -17.17 -5.55 -7.71
N MET A 527 -17.05 -4.65 -8.68
CA MET A 527 -16.29 -3.41 -8.56
C MET A 527 -16.93 -2.38 -7.61
N LEU A 528 -18.21 -2.53 -7.25
CA LEU A 528 -18.96 -1.56 -6.46
C LEU A 528 -19.49 -2.13 -5.13
N ASP A 529 -19.34 -3.44 -4.89
CA ASP A 529 -19.88 -4.11 -3.70
C ASP A 529 -19.39 -3.49 -2.37
N ASP A 530 -18.17 -2.94 -2.35
CA ASP A 530 -17.57 -2.26 -1.20
C ASP A 530 -17.63 -0.71 -1.28
N VAL A 531 -18.30 -0.13 -2.29
CA VAL A 531 -18.31 1.32 -2.54
C VAL A 531 -19.65 1.95 -2.15
N TYR A 532 -19.63 2.88 -1.19
CA TYR A 532 -20.82 3.53 -0.64
C TYR A 532 -20.70 5.06 -0.58
N GLY A 533 -21.83 5.74 -0.36
CA GLY A 533 -21.89 7.18 -0.10
C GLY A 533 -21.35 8.05 -1.26
N PRO A 534 -20.61 9.14 -0.97
CA PRO A 534 -20.02 10.00 -2.00
C PRO A 534 -19.13 9.24 -3.00
N SER A 535 -18.43 8.20 -2.55
CA SER A 535 -17.57 7.39 -3.42
C SER A 535 -18.38 6.55 -4.40
N LEU A 536 -19.60 6.12 -4.05
CA LEU A 536 -20.49 5.44 -5.00
C LEU A 536 -20.98 6.41 -6.08
N VAL A 537 -21.37 7.62 -5.69
CA VAL A 537 -21.73 8.69 -6.64
C VAL A 537 -20.56 8.97 -7.59
N ARG A 538 -19.34 9.05 -7.06
CA ARG A 538 -18.12 9.22 -7.87
C ARG A 538 -17.91 8.07 -8.86
N ALA A 539 -18.08 6.83 -8.42
CA ALA A 539 -17.95 5.66 -9.29
C ALA A 539 -18.98 5.68 -10.45
N MET A 540 -20.20 6.16 -10.20
CA MET A 540 -21.22 6.33 -11.25
C MET A 540 -20.84 7.39 -12.27
N TYR A 541 -20.31 8.54 -11.84
CA TYR A 541 -19.81 9.57 -12.76
C TYR A 541 -18.61 9.10 -13.59
N LEU A 542 -17.75 8.24 -13.04
CA LEU A 542 -16.62 7.69 -13.78
C LEU A 542 -17.06 6.62 -14.79
N LEU A 543 -17.82 5.61 -14.34
CA LEU A 543 -18.29 4.49 -15.18
C LEU A 543 -19.31 4.95 -16.23
N THR A 544 -20.13 5.96 -15.91
CA THR A 544 -21.23 6.50 -16.73
C THR A 544 -22.33 5.50 -17.15
N PRO A 545 -22.77 4.54 -16.29
CA PRO A 545 -23.81 3.56 -16.64
C PRO A 545 -25.14 4.23 -17.00
N THR A 546 -25.90 3.61 -17.91
CA THR A 546 -27.25 4.09 -18.24
C THR A 546 -28.19 3.98 -17.03
N LEU A 547 -29.27 4.77 -17.01
CA LEU A 547 -30.25 4.70 -15.91
C LEU A 547 -30.85 3.30 -15.71
N THR A 548 -31.08 2.56 -16.80
CA THR A 548 -31.53 1.16 -16.74
C THR A 548 -30.53 0.25 -16.03
N GLN A 549 -29.22 0.46 -16.23
CA GLN A 549 -28.17 -0.31 -15.56
C GLN A 549 -28.01 0.11 -14.09
N LEU A 550 -28.06 1.42 -13.80
CA LEU A 550 -28.02 1.97 -12.45
C LEU A 550 -29.16 1.41 -11.58
N LEU A 551 -30.40 1.52 -12.06
CA LEU A 551 -31.61 1.10 -11.33
C LEU A 551 -31.80 -0.42 -11.27
N ALA A 552 -31.01 -1.19 -12.02
CA ALA A 552 -30.96 -2.65 -11.91
C ALA A 552 -30.00 -3.14 -10.82
N MET A 553 -29.13 -2.28 -10.27
CA MET A 553 -28.19 -2.66 -9.20
C MET A 553 -28.86 -2.73 -7.82
N PRO A 554 -28.46 -3.69 -6.96
CA PRO A 554 -29.07 -3.91 -5.65
C PRO A 554 -28.53 -2.94 -4.58
N PHE A 555 -28.68 -1.64 -4.79
CA PHE A 555 -28.28 -0.64 -3.81
C PHE A 555 -29.15 -0.67 -2.56
N THR A 556 -28.53 -0.53 -1.39
CA THR A 556 -29.23 -0.40 -0.11
C THR A 556 -29.20 1.04 0.40
N GLY A 557 -30.39 1.63 0.57
CA GLY A 557 -30.56 2.96 1.17
C GLY A 557 -30.39 4.14 0.21
N PRO A 558 -30.85 5.34 0.61
CA PRO A 558 -30.90 6.51 -0.25
C PRO A 558 -29.52 7.15 -0.46
N GLN A 559 -29.21 7.50 -1.70
CA GLN A 559 -27.94 8.12 -2.11
C GLN A 559 -28.23 9.48 -2.76
N PRO A 560 -28.23 10.61 -2.01
CA PRO A 560 -28.69 11.91 -2.51
C PRO A 560 -27.98 12.38 -3.79
N GLY A 561 -26.64 12.27 -3.86
CA GLY A 561 -25.87 12.67 -5.05
C GLY A 561 -26.15 11.85 -6.31
N LEU A 562 -26.84 10.70 -6.22
CA LEU A 562 -27.32 9.98 -7.41
C LEU A 562 -28.48 10.71 -8.10
N LEU A 563 -29.27 11.56 -7.42
CA LEU A 563 -30.32 12.36 -8.08
C LEU A 563 -29.72 13.30 -9.12
N SER A 564 -28.63 13.97 -8.76
CA SER A 564 -27.89 14.85 -9.65
C SER A 564 -27.19 14.07 -10.79
N TYR A 565 -26.79 12.81 -10.54
CA TYR A 565 -26.39 11.91 -11.62
C TYR A 565 -27.55 11.62 -12.58
N VAL A 566 -28.75 11.29 -12.07
CA VAL A 566 -29.93 11.01 -12.92
C VAL A 566 -30.29 12.22 -13.78
N ALA A 567 -30.41 13.40 -13.18
CA ALA A 567 -30.71 14.66 -13.89
C ALA A 567 -29.62 15.10 -14.89
N SER A 568 -28.43 14.48 -14.86
CA SER A 568 -27.35 14.71 -15.85
C SER A 568 -27.41 13.75 -17.05
N ARG A 569 -28.36 12.81 -17.07
CA ARG A 569 -28.53 11.84 -18.16
C ARG A 569 -29.42 12.41 -19.28
N PRO A 570 -29.30 11.92 -20.52
CA PRO A 570 -30.19 12.34 -21.61
C PRO A 570 -31.63 11.91 -21.34
N ASP A 571 -32.63 12.77 -21.65
CA ASP A 571 -34.07 12.53 -21.48
C ASP A 571 -34.53 11.12 -21.93
N ARG A 572 -33.97 10.59 -23.03
CA ARG A 572 -34.28 9.26 -23.55
C ARG A 572 -33.96 8.11 -22.56
N GLU A 573 -32.96 8.27 -21.71
CA GLU A 573 -32.62 7.29 -20.67
C GLU A 573 -33.59 7.39 -19.50
N GLU A 574 -34.01 8.62 -19.14
CA GLU A 574 -35.01 8.84 -18.09
C GLU A 574 -36.35 8.23 -18.49
N VAL A 575 -36.83 8.53 -19.71
CA VAL A 575 -38.07 7.94 -20.26
C VAL A 575 -37.97 6.42 -20.34
N ALA A 576 -36.86 5.86 -20.83
CA ALA A 576 -36.68 4.41 -20.91
C ALA A 576 -36.68 3.72 -19.52
N ALA A 577 -36.12 4.38 -18.50
CA ALA A 577 -36.21 3.90 -17.11
C ALA A 577 -37.64 4.01 -16.56
N ALA A 578 -38.28 5.16 -16.79
CA ALA A 578 -39.64 5.46 -16.34
C ALA A 578 -40.72 4.63 -17.07
N GLN A 579 -40.42 4.02 -18.22
CA GLN A 579 -41.30 3.06 -18.92
C GLN A 579 -41.35 1.67 -18.28
N SER A 580 -40.44 1.34 -17.36
CA SER A 580 -40.37 0.00 -16.75
C SER A 580 -40.92 0.02 -15.32
N PRO A 581 -42.07 -0.64 -15.03
CA PRO A 581 -42.62 -0.68 -13.68
C PRO A 581 -41.65 -1.23 -12.63
N ARG A 582 -40.75 -2.14 -13.02
CA ARG A 582 -39.69 -2.66 -12.15
C ARG A 582 -38.65 -1.60 -11.81
N LEU A 583 -38.20 -0.82 -12.79
CA LEU A 583 -37.18 0.22 -12.58
C LEU A 583 -37.78 1.45 -11.89
N VAL A 584 -39.05 1.76 -12.12
CA VAL A 584 -39.81 2.76 -11.36
C VAL A 584 -39.89 2.38 -9.88
N LYS A 585 -40.24 1.13 -9.54
CA LYS A 585 -40.22 0.66 -8.14
C LYS A 585 -38.81 0.69 -7.54
N ALA A 586 -37.76 0.37 -8.31
CA ALA A 586 -36.38 0.49 -7.86
C ALA A 586 -35.94 1.96 -7.64
N ALA A 587 -36.32 2.87 -8.54
CA ALA A 587 -36.07 4.30 -8.41
C ALA A 587 -36.78 4.88 -7.19
N ARG A 588 -38.06 4.54 -6.97
CA ARG A 588 -38.80 4.93 -5.77
C ARG A 588 -38.15 4.41 -4.49
N ALA A 589 -37.65 3.17 -4.48
CA ALA A 589 -36.92 2.63 -3.32
C ALA A 589 -35.56 3.33 -3.09
N LEU A 590 -34.83 3.66 -4.15
CA LEU A 590 -33.51 4.31 -4.09
C LEU A 590 -33.59 5.79 -3.73
N PHE A 591 -34.61 6.50 -4.21
CA PHE A 591 -34.75 7.94 -4.03
C PHE A 591 -35.79 8.33 -2.97
N GLY A 592 -36.60 7.38 -2.51
CA GLY A 592 -37.57 7.55 -1.42
C GLY A 592 -38.62 8.60 -1.73
N PHE A 593 -38.90 9.47 -0.75
CA PHE A 593 -39.88 10.57 -0.75
C PHE A 593 -39.60 11.71 -1.76
N ASN A 594 -38.92 11.43 -2.88
CA ASN A 594 -38.79 12.36 -4.01
C ASN A 594 -39.85 11.99 -5.04
N SER A 595 -40.45 13.00 -5.66
CA SER A 595 -41.48 12.75 -6.66
C SER A 595 -40.85 12.34 -8.00
N PRO A 596 -41.56 11.57 -8.85
CA PRO A 596 -40.97 11.04 -10.08
C PRO A 596 -40.52 12.14 -11.05
N VAL A 597 -41.12 13.34 -11.01
CA VAL A 597 -40.73 14.50 -11.83
C VAL A 597 -39.55 15.30 -11.25
N ASP A 598 -39.11 14.97 -10.04
CA ASP A 598 -37.85 15.45 -9.44
C ASP A 598 -36.71 14.45 -9.69
N VAL A 599 -37.03 13.15 -9.69
CA VAL A 599 -36.08 12.08 -10.03
C VAL A 599 -35.79 12.05 -11.52
N PHE A 600 -36.82 12.23 -12.36
CA PHE A 600 -36.73 12.25 -13.82
C PHE A 600 -37.27 13.58 -14.36
N PRO A 601 -36.47 14.67 -14.35
CA PRO A 601 -36.90 16.00 -14.80
C PRO A 601 -37.52 16.05 -16.21
N SER A 602 -37.14 15.15 -17.11
CA SER A 602 -37.71 15.04 -18.45
C SER A 602 -39.22 14.73 -18.45
N LEU A 603 -39.76 14.14 -17.38
CA LEU A 603 -41.20 13.87 -17.20
C LEU A 603 -42.02 15.15 -16.95
N LYS A 604 -41.39 16.31 -16.75
CA LYS A 604 -42.09 17.61 -16.81
C LYS A 604 -42.61 17.92 -18.24
N GLN A 605 -42.05 17.28 -19.26
CA GLN A 605 -42.49 17.40 -20.66
C GLN A 605 -43.66 16.44 -20.94
N PRO A 606 -44.83 16.90 -21.43
CA PRO A 606 -46.00 16.05 -21.63
C PRO A 606 -45.76 14.84 -22.55
N ALA A 607 -44.94 14.98 -23.59
CA ALA A 607 -44.64 13.86 -24.50
C ALA A 607 -43.87 12.72 -23.80
N ASN A 608 -42.92 13.07 -22.93
CA ASN A 608 -42.11 12.11 -22.17
C ASN A 608 -42.93 11.42 -21.08
N LEU A 609 -43.75 12.18 -20.34
CA LEU A 609 -44.66 11.62 -19.33
C LEU A 609 -45.71 10.69 -19.95
N ALA A 610 -46.29 11.07 -21.09
CA ALA A 610 -47.20 10.21 -21.83
C ALA A 610 -46.53 8.91 -22.25
N ALA A 611 -45.31 8.98 -22.81
CA ALA A 611 -44.55 7.80 -23.21
C ALA A 611 -44.16 6.90 -22.03
N ALA A 612 -43.92 7.46 -20.84
CA ALA A 612 -43.56 6.72 -19.63
C ALA A 612 -44.76 6.05 -18.92
N LEU A 613 -45.95 6.66 -18.98
CA LEU A 613 -47.16 6.14 -18.34
C LEU A 613 -47.83 4.97 -19.09
N VAL A 614 -47.45 4.69 -20.35
CA VAL A 614 -48.01 3.57 -21.12
C VAL A 614 -47.77 2.24 -20.40
N ASN A 615 -48.84 1.66 -19.85
CA ASN A 615 -48.83 0.42 -19.05
C ASN A 615 -47.92 0.48 -17.80
N ASN A 616 -47.74 1.66 -17.19
CA ASN A 616 -46.95 1.83 -15.97
C ASN A 616 -47.68 2.53 -14.83
N ASP A 617 -48.67 1.83 -14.28
CA ASP A 617 -49.47 2.30 -13.15
C ASP A 617 -48.64 2.69 -11.92
N ALA A 618 -47.50 2.02 -11.69
CA ALA A 618 -46.60 2.31 -10.57
C ALA A 618 -45.97 3.71 -10.66
N LEU A 619 -45.87 4.28 -11.87
CA LEU A 619 -45.45 5.67 -12.07
C LEU A 619 -46.58 6.64 -11.75
N LEU A 620 -47.84 6.29 -12.04
CA LEU A 620 -49.01 7.09 -11.70
C LEU A 620 -49.23 7.13 -10.17
N GLU A 621 -49.19 5.97 -9.51
CA GLU A 621 -49.22 5.85 -8.04
C GLU A 621 -48.16 6.76 -7.40
N TRP A 622 -46.91 6.65 -7.86
CA TRP A 622 -45.81 7.46 -7.32
C TRP A 622 -45.95 8.96 -7.60
N LEU A 623 -46.49 9.34 -8.75
CA LEU A 623 -46.76 10.75 -9.08
C LEU A 623 -47.82 11.34 -8.12
N LEU A 624 -48.91 10.62 -7.88
CA LEU A 624 -50.01 11.11 -7.03
C LEU A 624 -49.64 11.13 -5.54
N GLU A 625 -48.78 10.22 -5.08
CA GLU A 625 -48.41 10.11 -3.66
C GLU A 625 -47.29 11.07 -3.24
N GLU A 626 -46.35 11.40 -4.13
CA GLU A 626 -45.14 12.17 -3.77
C GLU A 626 -45.01 13.52 -4.52
N THR A 627 -45.79 13.80 -5.56
CA THR A 627 -45.89 15.13 -6.18
C THR A 627 -47.06 15.91 -5.55
N GLU A 628 -46.95 17.24 -5.44
CA GLU A 628 -48.07 18.08 -4.99
C GLU A 628 -49.31 17.83 -5.89
N PRO A 629 -50.48 17.51 -5.32
CA PRO A 629 -51.63 16.99 -6.07
C PRO A 629 -52.10 17.90 -7.21
N SER A 630 -52.11 19.21 -6.99
CA SER A 630 -52.53 20.19 -8.00
C SER A 630 -51.56 20.23 -9.17
N TYR A 631 -50.25 20.21 -8.91
CA TYR A 631 -49.22 20.13 -9.93
C TYR A 631 -49.28 18.79 -10.69
N ALA A 632 -49.47 17.66 -10.00
CA ALA A 632 -49.63 16.33 -10.61
C ALA A 632 -50.82 16.29 -11.58
N LEU A 633 -52.00 16.75 -11.14
CA LEU A 633 -53.20 16.88 -11.97
C LEU A 633 -52.98 17.85 -13.14
N SER A 634 -52.24 18.95 -12.92
CA SER A 634 -51.88 19.91 -13.98
C SER A 634 -50.94 19.33 -15.05
N LEU A 635 -50.17 18.27 -14.73
CA LEU A 635 -49.31 17.55 -15.68
C LEU A 635 -50.09 16.46 -16.42
N LEU A 636 -50.82 15.62 -15.67
CA LEU A 636 -51.64 14.53 -16.20
C LEU A 636 -52.70 15.02 -17.20
N SER A 637 -53.24 16.22 -16.99
CA SER A 637 -54.25 16.83 -17.86
C SER A 637 -53.73 17.45 -19.16
N ARG A 638 -52.43 17.43 -19.44
CA ARG A 638 -51.84 17.97 -20.69
C ARG A 638 -51.87 16.93 -21.80
N ASP A 639 -52.12 17.34 -23.04
CA ASP A 639 -51.95 16.43 -24.18
C ASP A 639 -50.45 16.25 -24.48
N PRO A 640 -49.97 15.04 -24.81
CA PRO A 640 -50.72 13.79 -25.05
C PRO A 640 -50.90 12.88 -23.81
N VAL A 641 -50.64 13.36 -22.58
CA VAL A 641 -50.78 12.58 -21.33
C VAL A 641 -52.25 12.28 -21.01
N ARG A 642 -53.13 13.29 -21.16
CA ARG A 642 -54.55 13.25 -20.76
C ARG A 642 -55.28 11.94 -21.11
N PRO A 643 -55.33 11.46 -22.37
CA PRO A 643 -56.05 10.23 -22.69
C PRO A 643 -55.49 8.98 -22.01
N ILE A 644 -54.18 8.94 -21.70
CA ILE A 644 -53.55 7.83 -20.99
C ILE A 644 -53.90 7.90 -19.50
N ALA A 645 -53.76 9.10 -18.90
CA ALA A 645 -54.08 9.33 -17.49
C ALA A 645 -55.56 9.05 -17.19
N THR A 646 -56.49 9.56 -18.01
CA THR A 646 -57.92 9.25 -17.92
C THR A 646 -58.18 7.74 -17.95
N GLY A 647 -57.59 7.00 -18.90
CA GLY A 647 -57.77 5.54 -18.97
C GLY A 647 -57.20 4.78 -17.77
N LEU A 648 -56.13 5.29 -17.15
CA LEU A 648 -55.61 4.73 -15.90
C LEU A 648 -56.50 5.05 -14.68
N MET A 649 -57.17 6.20 -14.66
CA MET A 649 -58.14 6.58 -13.62
C MET A 649 -59.43 5.75 -13.72
N GLU A 650 -59.96 5.54 -14.93
CA GLU A 650 -61.13 4.66 -15.20
C GLU A 650 -60.94 3.27 -14.59
N ASN A 651 -59.74 2.70 -14.68
CA ASN A 651 -59.50 1.34 -14.18
C ASN A 651 -59.21 1.27 -12.67
N ARG A 652 -59.23 2.39 -11.92
CA ARG A 652 -58.69 2.50 -10.55
C ARG A 652 -59.42 3.51 -9.65
N ALA A 653 -60.51 3.06 -9.02
CA ALA A 653 -61.24 3.80 -7.98
C ALA A 653 -60.36 4.37 -6.85
N THR A 654 -59.27 3.69 -6.48
CA THR A 654 -58.35 4.11 -5.41
C THR A 654 -57.45 5.30 -5.76
N VAL A 655 -57.58 5.89 -6.95
CA VAL A 655 -56.86 7.13 -7.30
C VAL A 655 -57.34 8.32 -6.45
N TYR A 656 -58.64 8.36 -6.13
CA TYR A 656 -59.25 9.51 -5.44
C TYR A 656 -58.84 9.63 -3.97
N SER A 657 -58.54 8.53 -3.28
CA SER A 657 -58.09 8.55 -1.87
C SER A 657 -56.71 9.19 -1.66
N ASN A 658 -55.91 9.31 -2.72
CA ASN A 658 -54.59 9.94 -2.70
C ASN A 658 -54.64 11.45 -3.03
N LEU A 659 -55.82 12.00 -3.29
CA LEU A 659 -56.03 13.43 -3.56
C LEU A 659 -56.72 14.11 -2.37
N PRO A 660 -56.47 15.42 -2.12
CA PRO A 660 -57.24 16.19 -1.15
C PRO A 660 -58.66 16.43 -1.69
N ALA A 661 -59.57 16.93 -0.85
CA ALA A 661 -60.88 17.41 -1.28
C ALA A 661 -60.76 18.41 -2.45
N TYR A 662 -61.69 18.33 -3.41
CA TYR A 662 -61.60 19.06 -4.67
C TYR A 662 -61.56 20.60 -4.50
N ASP A 663 -62.21 21.13 -3.46
CA ASP A 663 -62.20 22.55 -3.10
C ASP A 663 -60.86 23.01 -2.51
N LEU A 664 -60.07 22.10 -1.92
CA LEU A 664 -58.71 22.35 -1.43
C LEU A 664 -57.61 22.23 -2.50
N LEU A 665 -57.95 21.80 -3.72
CA LEU A 665 -57.01 21.83 -4.84
C LEU A 665 -56.76 23.26 -5.32
N LEU A 666 -55.49 23.59 -5.61
CA LEU A 666 -55.13 24.87 -6.21
C LEU A 666 -55.82 25.05 -7.58
N PRO A 667 -56.00 26.29 -8.09
CA PRO A 667 -56.76 26.54 -9.32
C PRO A 667 -56.25 25.83 -10.58
N GLU A 668 -54.95 25.49 -10.65
CA GLU A 668 -54.37 24.63 -11.70
C GLU A 668 -54.73 23.14 -11.53
N GLY A 669 -54.84 22.66 -10.29
CA GLY A 669 -55.24 21.30 -9.93
C GLY A 669 -56.71 21.05 -10.25
N GLN A 670 -57.60 21.95 -9.83
CA GLN A 670 -59.03 21.91 -10.16
C GLN A 670 -59.23 21.83 -11.67
N LYS A 671 -58.60 22.72 -12.45
CA LYS A 671 -58.66 22.70 -13.93
C LYS A 671 -58.10 21.41 -14.54
N GLY A 672 -57.04 20.86 -13.93
CA GLY A 672 -56.45 19.59 -14.34
C GLY A 672 -57.40 18.42 -14.13
N TYR A 673 -57.96 18.31 -12.93
CA TYR A 673 -59.00 17.33 -12.59
C TYR A 673 -60.20 17.45 -13.52
N ASP A 674 -60.71 18.67 -13.74
CA ASP A 674 -61.83 18.96 -14.62
C ASP A 674 -61.61 18.47 -16.07
N ALA A 675 -60.37 18.54 -16.55
CA ALA A 675 -60.00 18.05 -17.88
C ALA A 675 -59.86 16.53 -17.94
N LEU A 676 -59.41 15.88 -16.86
CA LEU A 676 -59.33 14.42 -16.75
C LEU A 676 -60.71 13.78 -16.59
N HIS A 677 -61.53 14.33 -15.70
CA HIS A 677 -62.92 13.93 -15.45
C HIS A 677 -63.78 13.95 -16.73
N LYS A 678 -63.69 15.02 -17.53
CA LYS A 678 -64.36 15.12 -18.84
C LYS A 678 -63.93 14.04 -19.85
N GLY A 679 -62.78 13.41 -19.63
CA GLY A 679 -62.29 12.31 -20.45
C GLY A 679 -62.90 10.96 -20.10
N ILE A 680 -63.35 10.76 -18.85
CA ILE A 680 -63.84 9.46 -18.32
C ILE A 680 -65.11 9.06 -19.06
N LYS A 681 -65.12 7.84 -19.60
CA LYS A 681 -66.19 7.25 -20.42
C LYS A 681 -66.96 6.15 -19.71
N ASP A 682 -66.29 5.40 -18.85
CA ASP A 682 -66.92 4.39 -18.01
C ASP A 682 -67.86 5.06 -17.01
N ASP A 683 -69.10 4.56 -16.91
CA ASP A 683 -70.16 5.26 -16.17
C ASP A 683 -69.98 5.11 -14.64
N ASP A 684 -69.60 3.94 -14.15
CA ASP A 684 -69.29 3.70 -12.72
C ASP A 684 -68.10 4.58 -12.26
N SER A 685 -67.05 4.64 -13.09
CA SER A 685 -65.89 5.51 -12.85
C SER A 685 -66.23 7.00 -12.92
N ARG A 686 -67.17 7.38 -13.78
CA ARG A 686 -67.64 8.77 -13.90
C ARG A 686 -68.50 9.14 -12.68
N GLU A 687 -69.32 8.24 -12.17
CA GLU A 687 -70.09 8.44 -10.94
C GLU A 687 -69.14 8.70 -9.75
N GLN A 688 -68.14 7.84 -9.53
CA GLN A 688 -67.12 8.04 -8.50
C GLN A 688 -66.32 9.35 -8.68
N SER A 689 -65.96 9.68 -9.93
CA SER A 689 -65.27 10.93 -10.26
C SER A 689 -66.13 12.18 -10.02
N THR A 690 -67.46 12.04 -10.13
CA THR A 690 -68.44 13.10 -9.81
C THR A 690 -68.58 13.24 -8.31
N ALA A 691 -68.77 12.13 -7.59
CA ALA A 691 -68.84 12.08 -6.12
C ALA A 691 -67.63 12.76 -5.45
N TYR A 692 -66.41 12.53 -5.95
CA TYR A 692 -65.19 13.20 -5.46
C TYR A 692 -65.23 14.73 -5.71
N LYS A 693 -65.73 15.15 -6.86
CA LYS A 693 -65.78 16.56 -7.25
C LYS A 693 -66.84 17.32 -6.46
N ASP A 694 -67.97 16.69 -6.21
CA ASP A 694 -69.11 17.26 -5.48
C ASP A 694 -68.93 17.14 -3.95
N GLY A 695 -67.88 16.46 -3.49
CA GLY A 695 -67.50 16.37 -2.08
C GLY A 695 -68.33 15.37 -1.28
N GLU A 696 -68.76 14.27 -1.89
CA GLU A 696 -69.60 13.26 -1.22
C GLU A 696 -68.84 12.54 -0.09
N PRO A 697 -69.49 12.35 1.08
CA PRO A 697 -68.81 11.89 2.31
C PRO A 697 -68.44 10.40 2.32
N ASP A 698 -68.88 9.62 1.32
CA ASP A 698 -68.65 8.17 1.25
C ASP A 698 -67.28 7.81 0.61
N LEU A 699 -66.49 8.82 0.23
CA LEU A 699 -65.13 8.65 -0.28
C LEU A 699 -64.10 8.75 0.86
N ASP A 700 -63.27 7.72 1.00
CA ASP A 700 -62.20 7.60 1.99
C ASP A 700 -60.99 8.49 1.60
N ILE A 701 -61.18 9.81 1.71
CA ILE A 701 -60.14 10.83 1.48
C ILE A 701 -59.27 10.95 2.73
N ASP A 702 -57.96 10.82 2.56
CA ASP A 702 -57.00 10.97 3.65
C ASP A 702 -57.02 12.39 4.24
N LEU A 703 -57.44 12.50 5.51
CA LEU A 703 -57.45 13.75 6.28
C LEU A 703 -56.07 14.41 6.37
N ALA A 704 -54.97 13.65 6.35
CA ALA A 704 -53.62 14.20 6.33
C ALA A 704 -53.27 14.83 4.96
N THR A 705 -53.93 14.41 3.88
CA THR A 705 -53.79 15.01 2.55
C THR A 705 -54.61 16.31 2.45
N ASN A 706 -55.83 16.34 2.99
CA ASN A 706 -56.59 17.59 3.14
C ASN A 706 -55.82 18.64 3.96
N LYS A 707 -55.32 18.26 5.14
CA LYS A 707 -54.63 19.19 6.03
C LYS A 707 -53.33 19.75 5.41
N ARG A 708 -52.64 19.00 4.55
CA ARG A 708 -51.50 19.50 3.75
C ARG A 708 -51.95 20.54 2.72
N ALA A 709 -53.01 20.26 1.98
CA ALA A 709 -53.56 21.18 0.98
C ALA A 709 -54.02 22.51 1.59
N GLU A 710 -54.75 22.48 2.72
CA GLU A 710 -55.12 23.69 3.49
C GLU A 710 -53.89 24.56 3.83
N ASN A 711 -52.86 23.94 4.41
CA ASN A 711 -51.65 24.67 4.82
C ASN A 711 -50.90 25.28 3.62
N LEU A 712 -50.94 24.61 2.45
CA LEU A 712 -50.32 25.10 1.21
C LEU A 712 -51.10 26.30 0.61
N ASP A 713 -52.42 26.31 0.71
CA ASP A 713 -53.25 27.43 0.27
C ASP A 713 -53.00 28.66 1.15
N ASP A 714 -53.07 28.49 2.49
CA ASP A 714 -52.71 29.51 3.48
C ASP A 714 -51.31 30.10 3.24
N ALA A 715 -50.33 29.24 2.91
CA ALA A 715 -48.97 29.66 2.60
C ALA A 715 -48.83 30.35 1.23
N THR A 716 -49.67 30.02 0.26
CA THR A 716 -49.68 30.62 -1.09
C THR A 716 -50.12 32.09 -1.06
N ASP A 717 -51.03 32.45 -0.17
CA ASP A 717 -51.52 33.83 0.01
C ASP A 717 -50.48 34.77 0.67
N MET A 718 -49.38 34.23 1.19
CA MET A 718 -48.32 35.02 1.81
C MET A 718 -47.41 35.73 0.79
N LYS A 719 -47.31 37.07 0.91
CA LYS A 719 -46.47 37.91 0.01
C LYS A 719 -44.95 37.72 0.14
N ASP A 720 -44.46 37.06 1.19
CA ASP A 720 -43.02 36.84 1.42
C ASP A 720 -42.71 35.34 1.45
N LEU A 721 -42.11 34.83 0.37
CA LEU A 721 -41.76 33.42 0.18
C LEU A 721 -41.01 32.83 1.38
N ALA A 722 -40.11 33.61 2.01
CA ALA A 722 -39.36 33.13 3.16
C ALA A 722 -40.24 32.84 4.39
N LYS A 723 -41.36 33.56 4.56
CA LYS A 723 -42.33 33.29 5.63
C LYS A 723 -43.20 32.10 5.30
N ALA A 724 -43.70 32.02 4.06
CA ALA A 724 -44.50 30.90 3.57
C ALA A 724 -43.77 29.55 3.71
N VAL A 725 -42.46 29.52 3.40
CA VAL A 725 -41.59 28.35 3.62
C VAL A 725 -41.47 27.99 5.12
N LEU A 726 -41.41 28.97 6.02
CA LEU A 726 -41.34 28.70 7.46
C LEU A 726 -42.69 28.27 8.05
N GLU A 727 -43.81 28.76 7.53
CA GLU A 727 -45.16 28.33 7.94
C GLU A 727 -45.41 26.86 7.60
N LEU A 728 -44.93 26.39 6.44
CA LEU A 728 -45.06 25.00 6.03
C LEU A 728 -44.09 24.06 6.76
N GLN A 729 -42.96 24.54 7.28
CA GLN A 729 -41.92 23.69 7.89
C GLN A 729 -42.45 22.73 8.98
N PRO A 730 -43.29 23.14 9.96
CA PRO A 730 -43.77 22.25 11.03
C PRO A 730 -44.65 21.10 10.53
N THR A 731 -45.23 21.23 9.33
CA THR A 731 -46.09 20.23 8.71
C THR A 731 -45.28 19.10 8.05
N ASN A 732 -43.98 19.32 7.82
CA ASN A 732 -43.11 18.48 7.00
C ASN A 732 -43.63 18.23 5.56
N ASP A 733 -44.53 19.10 5.05
CA ASP A 733 -45.03 19.03 3.68
C ASP A 733 -43.98 19.52 2.67
N LYS A 734 -43.05 18.63 2.36
CA LYS A 734 -42.06 18.80 1.30
C LYS A 734 -42.70 19.14 -0.05
N ALA A 735 -43.82 18.52 -0.40
CA ALA A 735 -44.43 18.68 -1.72
C ALA A 735 -44.99 20.10 -1.87
N GLY A 736 -45.75 20.58 -0.88
CA GLY A 736 -46.22 21.96 -0.81
C GLY A 736 -45.08 22.98 -0.78
N MET A 737 -44.04 22.76 0.03
CA MET A 737 -42.87 23.67 0.08
C MET A 737 -42.14 23.77 -1.26
N LEU A 738 -42.00 22.68 -2.01
CA LEU A 738 -41.41 22.70 -3.35
C LEU A 738 -42.33 23.37 -4.39
N ALA A 739 -43.64 23.12 -4.32
CA ALA A 739 -44.62 23.75 -5.22
C ALA A 739 -44.65 25.28 -5.02
N LEU A 740 -44.72 25.73 -3.77
CA LEU A 740 -44.64 27.15 -3.37
C LEU A 740 -43.39 27.84 -3.94
N VAL A 741 -42.21 27.25 -3.75
CA VAL A 741 -40.93 27.82 -4.24
C VAL A 741 -40.87 27.88 -5.77
N ARG A 742 -41.37 26.85 -6.46
CA ARG A 742 -41.38 26.79 -7.93
C ARG A 742 -42.39 27.75 -8.58
N ARG A 743 -43.51 28.04 -7.90
CA ARG A 743 -44.51 29.03 -8.34
C ARG A 743 -44.06 30.47 -8.10
N ALA A 744 -43.18 30.70 -7.12
CA ALA A 744 -42.70 32.04 -6.78
C ALA A 744 -41.85 32.68 -7.91
N PRO A 745 -42.01 33.99 -8.19
CA PRO A 745 -41.18 34.69 -9.18
C PRO A 745 -39.69 34.62 -8.86
N ALA A 746 -38.84 34.56 -9.90
CA ALA A 746 -37.38 34.47 -9.76
C ALA A 746 -36.78 35.54 -8.82
N ALA A 747 -37.33 36.76 -8.77
CA ALA A 747 -36.89 37.80 -7.84
C ALA A 747 -37.10 37.43 -6.35
N GLN A 748 -38.18 36.70 -6.02
CA GLN A 748 -38.40 36.18 -4.67
C GLN A 748 -37.51 34.97 -4.36
N GLN A 749 -37.28 34.09 -5.34
CA GLN A 749 -36.32 32.98 -5.22
C GLN A 749 -34.90 33.50 -4.95
N ILE A 750 -34.45 34.51 -5.70
CA ILE A 750 -33.16 35.20 -5.49
C ILE A 750 -33.09 35.81 -4.09
N LYS A 751 -34.15 36.50 -3.65
CA LYS A 751 -34.23 37.07 -2.29
C LYS A 751 -34.11 35.99 -1.22
N LEU A 752 -34.81 34.86 -1.34
CA LEU A 752 -34.73 33.73 -0.41
C LEU A 752 -33.28 33.21 -0.28
N LEU A 753 -32.55 33.17 -1.39
CA LEU A 753 -31.19 32.64 -1.47
C LEU A 753 -30.07 33.66 -1.21
N ASP A 754 -30.39 34.93 -0.94
CA ASP A 754 -29.40 36.03 -0.84
C ASP A 754 -28.51 35.98 0.42
N GLY A 755 -28.76 35.02 1.33
CA GLY A 755 -28.03 34.84 2.57
C GLY A 755 -28.64 35.50 3.80
N LYS A 756 -29.68 36.34 3.65
CA LYS A 756 -30.42 36.96 4.78
C LYS A 756 -31.53 36.04 5.32
N HIS A 757 -32.12 35.22 4.46
CA HIS A 757 -33.21 34.30 4.81
C HIS A 757 -32.70 32.87 5.13
N ARG A 758 -31.64 32.77 5.95
CA ARG A 758 -30.96 31.50 6.26
C ARG A 758 -31.88 30.47 6.90
N GLU A 759 -32.78 30.89 7.78
CA GLU A 759 -33.73 30.03 8.47
C GLU A 759 -34.67 29.33 7.48
N ALA A 760 -35.33 30.09 6.59
CA ALA A 760 -36.18 29.55 5.54
C ALA A 760 -35.42 28.65 4.55
N THR A 761 -34.18 29.01 4.19
CA THR A 761 -33.33 28.17 3.34
C THR A 761 -32.94 26.86 4.04
N ASN A 762 -32.63 26.90 5.34
CA ASN A 762 -32.35 25.71 6.15
C ASN A 762 -33.62 24.85 6.35
N ALA A 763 -34.80 25.47 6.50
CA ALA A 763 -36.08 24.79 6.60
C ALA A 763 -36.38 24.02 5.30
N LEU A 764 -36.32 24.70 4.16
CA LEU A 764 -36.47 24.08 2.83
C LEU A 764 -35.48 22.92 2.64
N ARG A 765 -34.20 23.12 2.99
CA ARG A 765 -33.17 22.07 2.97
C ARG A 765 -33.49 20.89 3.92
N SER A 766 -34.06 21.13 5.09
CA SER A 766 -34.37 20.05 6.04
C SER A 766 -35.45 19.10 5.55
N VAL A 767 -36.43 19.60 4.78
CA VAL A 767 -37.52 18.79 4.22
C VAL A 767 -37.16 18.18 2.86
N THR A 768 -36.22 18.77 2.11
CA THR A 768 -35.87 18.30 0.76
C THR A 768 -34.44 17.78 0.64
N LYS A 769 -34.28 16.62 0.00
CA LYS A 769 -32.97 16.06 -0.38
C LYS A 769 -32.48 16.59 -1.74
N LEU A 770 -33.19 17.55 -2.32
CA LEU A 770 -32.84 18.19 -3.59
C LEU A 770 -31.87 19.36 -3.35
N MET A 771 -31.02 19.61 -4.34
CA MET A 771 -30.08 20.72 -4.35
C MET A 771 -30.67 21.97 -5.02
N PRO A 772 -30.11 23.18 -4.79
CA PRO A 772 -30.65 24.43 -5.35
C PRO A 772 -30.92 24.39 -6.85
N HIS A 773 -30.01 23.81 -7.65
CA HIS A 773 -30.18 23.71 -9.10
C HIS A 773 -31.34 22.80 -9.56
N GLN A 774 -31.89 21.96 -8.69
CA GLN A 774 -33.05 21.08 -8.95
C GLN A 774 -34.38 21.69 -8.47
N ILE A 775 -34.30 22.66 -7.55
CA ILE A 775 -35.46 23.35 -6.96
C ILE A 775 -35.74 24.65 -7.72
N PHE A 776 -34.69 25.43 -7.96
CA PHE A 776 -34.70 26.73 -8.60
C PHE A 776 -34.24 26.61 -10.06
N ASP A 777 -34.92 25.75 -10.84
CA ASP A 777 -34.55 25.42 -12.23
C ASP A 777 -34.63 26.62 -13.21
N GLY A 778 -35.25 27.72 -12.79
CA GLY A 778 -35.20 29.02 -13.48
C GLY A 778 -33.95 29.88 -13.23
N LEU A 779 -33.02 29.48 -12.35
CA LEU A 779 -31.81 30.24 -12.02
C LEU A 779 -30.54 29.55 -12.58
N PRO A 780 -29.71 30.24 -13.39
CA PRO A 780 -28.45 29.67 -13.89
C PRO A 780 -27.47 29.28 -12.78
N ILE A 781 -26.65 28.25 -13.01
CA ILE A 781 -25.66 27.74 -12.04
C ILE A 781 -24.71 28.85 -11.57
N ALA A 782 -24.22 29.69 -12.49
CA ALA A 782 -23.39 30.84 -12.15
C ALA A 782 -24.08 31.88 -11.23
N GLN A 783 -25.41 32.01 -11.32
CA GLN A 783 -26.18 32.87 -10.43
C GLN A 783 -26.38 32.21 -9.05
N LEU A 784 -26.61 30.89 -8.99
CA LEU A 784 -26.70 30.15 -7.73
C LEU A 784 -25.39 30.23 -6.92
N PHE A 785 -24.22 30.07 -7.56
CA PHE A 785 -22.93 30.28 -6.88
C PHE A 785 -22.63 31.74 -6.49
N ALA A 786 -23.34 32.72 -7.07
CA ALA A 786 -23.23 34.12 -6.68
C ALA A 786 -24.13 34.51 -5.49
N LEU A 787 -25.03 33.62 -5.04
CA LEU A 787 -25.99 33.85 -3.95
C LEU A 787 -25.55 33.11 -2.68
N ASP A 788 -25.38 33.84 -1.56
CA ASP A 788 -24.78 33.34 -0.31
C ASP A 788 -25.47 32.10 0.27
N GLY A 789 -26.80 32.05 0.25
CA GLY A 789 -27.58 30.91 0.74
C GLY A 789 -27.49 29.68 -0.18
N ALA A 790 -27.56 29.90 -1.50
CA ALA A 790 -27.46 28.82 -2.48
C ALA A 790 -26.04 28.23 -2.55
N ALA A 791 -25.00 29.08 -2.59
CA ALA A 791 -23.61 28.66 -2.64
C ALA A 791 -23.23 27.81 -1.41
N ARG A 792 -23.57 28.23 -0.18
CA ARG A 792 -23.31 27.38 1.01
C ARG A 792 -24.10 26.08 0.98
N TRP A 793 -25.37 26.10 0.56
CA TRP A 793 -26.16 24.87 0.45
C TRP A 793 -25.49 23.89 -0.54
N MET A 794 -25.07 24.36 -1.71
CA MET A 794 -24.34 23.55 -2.69
C MET A 794 -23.03 23.00 -2.10
N LEU A 795 -22.14 23.87 -1.59
CA LEU A 795 -20.80 23.47 -1.12
C LEU A 795 -20.81 22.59 0.14
N THR A 796 -21.83 22.72 1.00
CA THR A 796 -21.91 21.92 2.25
C THR A 796 -22.60 20.57 2.07
N TRP A 797 -23.53 20.42 1.10
CA TRP A 797 -24.42 19.25 1.03
C TRP A 797 -24.39 18.48 -0.30
N GLU A 798 -23.92 19.07 -1.40
CA GLU A 798 -23.74 18.32 -2.64
C GLU A 798 -22.35 17.67 -2.65
N THR A 799 -22.30 16.46 -3.19
CA THR A 799 -21.04 15.76 -3.44
C THR A 799 -20.12 16.60 -4.33
N PRO A 800 -18.84 16.78 -3.97
CA PRO A 800 -17.94 17.66 -4.73
C PRO A 800 -17.80 17.26 -6.21
N THR A 801 -17.96 15.97 -6.53
CA THR A 801 -18.03 15.45 -7.89
C THR A 801 -19.17 16.02 -8.72
N VAL A 802 -20.38 16.10 -8.17
CA VAL A 802 -21.52 16.69 -8.88
C VAL A 802 -21.27 18.16 -9.14
N LEU A 803 -20.74 18.91 -8.16
CA LEU A 803 -20.41 20.32 -8.36
C LEU A 803 -19.34 20.51 -9.44
N LEU A 804 -18.29 19.68 -9.48
CA LEU A 804 -17.32 19.69 -10.59
C LEU A 804 -17.98 19.38 -11.94
N SER A 805 -18.95 18.48 -11.99
CA SER A 805 -19.71 18.17 -13.21
C SER A 805 -20.56 19.37 -13.68
N LEU A 806 -21.27 20.03 -12.76
CA LEU A 806 -22.04 21.25 -13.06
C LEU A 806 -21.13 22.39 -13.52
N LEU A 807 -19.98 22.60 -12.88
CA LEU A 807 -18.96 23.58 -13.29
C LEU A 807 -18.33 23.23 -14.65
N ALA A 808 -18.23 21.95 -15.01
CA ALA A 808 -17.77 21.54 -16.32
C ALA A 808 -18.80 21.83 -17.43
N GLN A 809 -20.10 21.79 -17.10
CA GLN A 809 -21.20 22.14 -18.01
C GLN A 809 -21.39 23.66 -18.13
N ASP A 810 -21.36 24.40 -17.01
CA ASP A 810 -21.42 25.87 -16.97
C ASP A 810 -20.09 26.46 -16.45
N ARG A 811 -19.16 26.70 -17.38
CA ARG A 811 -17.86 27.33 -17.07
C ARG A 811 -18.00 28.76 -16.54
N THR A 812 -19.14 29.44 -16.74
CA THR A 812 -19.34 30.81 -16.25
C THR A 812 -19.46 30.86 -14.73
N ALA A 813 -19.84 29.75 -14.10
CA ALA A 813 -19.96 29.58 -12.66
C ALA A 813 -18.61 29.49 -11.91
N VAL A 814 -17.51 29.19 -12.62
CA VAL A 814 -16.17 29.08 -12.02
C VAL A 814 -15.72 30.38 -11.33
N LYS A 815 -16.01 31.54 -11.94
CA LYS A 815 -15.58 32.85 -11.41
C LYS A 815 -16.37 33.28 -10.15
N PRO A 816 -17.70 33.15 -10.08
CA PRO A 816 -18.46 33.26 -8.84
C PRO A 816 -17.92 32.34 -7.73
N LEU A 817 -17.67 31.05 -8.03
CA LEU A 817 -17.14 30.11 -7.04
C LEU A 817 -15.73 30.48 -6.56
N GLY A 818 -14.79 30.83 -7.45
CA GLY A 818 -13.44 31.22 -7.06
C GLY A 818 -13.42 32.40 -6.08
N LYS A 819 -14.22 33.45 -6.37
CA LYS A 819 -14.43 34.57 -5.44
C LYS A 819 -15.03 34.15 -4.10
N ARG A 820 -15.88 33.11 -4.10
CA ARG A 820 -16.52 32.61 -2.88
C ARG A 820 -15.54 31.86 -2.00
N LEU A 821 -14.70 31.01 -2.58
CA LEU A 821 -13.65 30.27 -1.86
C LEU A 821 -12.61 31.22 -1.26
N ASP A 822 -12.22 32.29 -1.96
CA ASP A 822 -11.33 33.34 -1.42
C ASP A 822 -11.94 34.11 -0.23
N ALA A 823 -13.27 34.21 -0.15
CA ALA A 823 -13.96 35.00 0.88
C ALA A 823 -14.30 34.20 2.15
N GLU A 824 -14.36 32.87 2.07
CA GLU A 824 -14.88 32.00 3.13
C GLU A 824 -13.94 30.81 3.38
N ALA A 825 -13.02 30.97 4.35
CA ALA A 825 -12.00 29.97 4.66
C ALA A 825 -12.57 28.61 5.10
N ASP A 826 -13.78 28.57 5.66
CA ASP A 826 -14.52 27.34 6.00
C ASP A 826 -14.85 26.49 4.75
N GLN A 827 -14.95 27.11 3.58
CA GLN A 827 -15.23 26.43 2.31
C GLN A 827 -14.01 25.69 1.73
N ILE A 828 -12.82 25.79 2.36
CA ILE A 828 -11.66 24.93 2.04
C ILE A 828 -11.99 23.45 2.29
N THR A 829 -12.84 23.14 3.26
CA THR A 829 -13.30 21.77 3.55
C THR A 829 -14.00 21.10 2.35
N TRP A 830 -14.67 21.87 1.51
CA TRP A 830 -15.22 21.38 0.24
C TRP A 830 -14.10 21.01 -0.75
N ILE A 831 -13.04 21.83 -0.83
CA ILE A 831 -11.87 21.56 -1.69
C ILE A 831 -11.15 20.28 -1.22
N GLU A 832 -11.02 20.10 0.09
CA GLU A 832 -10.36 18.93 0.69
C GLU A 832 -11.10 17.60 0.46
N SER A 833 -12.41 17.66 0.20
CA SER A 833 -13.27 16.53 -0.18
C SER A 833 -13.41 16.31 -1.71
N LEU A 834 -12.85 17.21 -2.51
CA LEU A 834 -12.07 16.93 -3.74
C LEU A 834 -11.69 15.46 -4.02
N PRO A 835 -12.18 14.74 -5.06
CA PRO A 835 -11.38 13.64 -5.63
C PRO A 835 -9.99 14.18 -6.00
N ARG A 836 -8.92 13.47 -5.65
CA ARG A 836 -7.56 13.99 -5.79
C ARG A 836 -6.82 13.40 -6.98
N GLY A 837 -6.07 14.25 -7.68
CA GLY A 837 -5.06 13.87 -8.67
C GLY A 837 -5.51 12.83 -9.69
N ALA A 838 -5.13 11.57 -9.45
CA ALA A 838 -5.53 10.39 -10.22
C ALA A 838 -7.06 10.23 -10.36
N GLY A 839 -7.78 10.46 -9.26
CA GLY A 839 -9.23 10.28 -9.13
C GLY A 839 -10.08 11.34 -9.83
N LEU A 840 -9.48 12.30 -10.57
CA LEU A 840 -10.19 13.33 -11.35
C LEU A 840 -10.32 12.99 -12.84
N MET A 841 -11.44 13.34 -13.46
CA MET A 841 -11.63 13.29 -14.92
C MET A 841 -10.95 14.47 -15.63
N ALA A 842 -10.78 14.39 -16.94
CA ALA A 842 -10.11 15.44 -17.73
C ALA A 842 -10.85 16.79 -17.67
N ASN A 843 -12.18 16.80 -17.77
CA ASN A 843 -13.01 18.00 -17.65
C ASN A 843 -12.93 18.62 -16.24
N GLU A 844 -12.85 17.79 -15.20
CA GLU A 844 -12.74 18.24 -13.81
C GLU A 844 -11.37 18.82 -13.50
N ARG A 845 -10.28 18.20 -13.99
CA ARG A 845 -8.93 18.79 -13.96
C ARG A 845 -8.95 20.17 -14.61
N GLN A 846 -9.62 20.31 -15.76
CA GLN A 846 -9.81 21.59 -16.42
C GLN A 846 -10.69 22.56 -15.58
N VAL A 847 -11.70 22.10 -14.81
CA VAL A 847 -12.43 22.96 -13.84
C VAL A 847 -11.47 23.50 -12.78
N LEU A 848 -10.61 22.66 -12.19
CA LEU A 848 -9.63 23.08 -11.20
C LEU A 848 -8.57 24.02 -11.78
N ASP A 849 -8.13 23.77 -13.02
CA ASP A 849 -7.17 24.62 -13.73
C ASP A 849 -7.75 26.03 -14.02
N ASP A 850 -9.06 26.16 -14.29
CA ASP A 850 -9.75 27.46 -14.37
C ASP A 850 -10.02 28.08 -12.99
N LEU A 851 -10.35 27.28 -11.97
CA LEU A 851 -10.48 27.76 -10.58
C LEU A 851 -9.16 28.36 -10.08
N CYS A 852 -8.01 27.75 -10.41
CA CYS A 852 -6.67 28.31 -10.20
C CYS A 852 -6.49 29.71 -10.83
N GLN A 853 -7.19 30.02 -11.93
CA GLN A 853 -7.22 31.38 -12.49
C GLN A 853 -8.24 32.31 -11.82
N ALA A 854 -9.28 31.78 -11.20
CA ALA A 854 -10.35 32.54 -10.55
C ALA A 854 -10.07 32.89 -9.08
N VAL A 855 -9.22 32.13 -8.38
CA VAL A 855 -8.84 32.38 -6.97
C VAL A 855 -7.60 33.27 -6.85
N SER A 856 -7.48 33.95 -5.72
CA SER A 856 -6.48 34.99 -5.43
C SER A 856 -5.77 34.84 -4.08
N THR A 857 -6.18 33.86 -3.25
CA THR A 857 -5.55 33.58 -1.95
C THR A 857 -4.68 32.32 -1.96
N ALA A 858 -3.53 32.36 -1.27
CA ALA A 858 -2.60 31.22 -1.22
C ALA A 858 -3.20 29.96 -0.54
N PRO A 859 -3.95 30.03 0.59
CA PRO A 859 -4.54 28.83 1.21
C PRO A 859 -5.48 28.07 0.28
N VAL A 860 -6.36 28.78 -0.43
CA VAL A 860 -7.30 28.20 -1.40
C VAL A 860 -6.54 27.61 -2.59
N LEU A 861 -5.53 28.31 -3.11
CA LEU A 861 -4.73 27.80 -4.23
C LEU A 861 -3.94 26.53 -3.85
N ARG A 862 -3.38 26.45 -2.63
CA ARG A 862 -2.68 25.25 -2.13
C ARG A 862 -3.63 24.08 -1.89
N ALA A 863 -4.85 24.33 -1.41
CA ALA A 863 -5.89 23.30 -1.31
C ALA A 863 -6.33 22.79 -2.71
N LEU A 864 -6.52 23.69 -3.67
CA LEU A 864 -6.81 23.32 -5.07
C LEU A 864 -5.63 22.55 -5.71
N PHE A 865 -4.39 22.87 -5.37
CA PHE A 865 -3.20 22.18 -5.88
C PHE A 865 -3.20 20.73 -5.38
N ARG A 866 -3.44 20.53 -4.07
CA ARG A 866 -3.60 19.20 -3.47
C ARG A 866 -4.74 18.42 -4.11
N ALA A 867 -5.88 19.04 -4.37
CA ALA A 867 -6.96 18.39 -5.12
C ALA A 867 -6.52 18.03 -6.56
N ARG A 868 -5.85 18.93 -7.27
CA ARG A 868 -5.49 18.78 -8.69
C ARG A 868 -4.38 17.77 -8.96
N PHE A 869 -3.44 17.60 -8.03
CA PHE A 869 -2.20 16.84 -8.22
C PHE A 869 -1.95 15.77 -7.15
N ASP A 870 -2.74 15.73 -6.08
CA ASP A 870 -2.53 14.85 -4.91
C ASP A 870 -1.20 15.08 -4.17
N VAL A 871 -0.65 16.30 -4.29
CA VAL A 871 0.59 16.75 -3.65
C VAL A 871 0.28 17.91 -2.69
N GLU A 872 0.73 17.83 -1.44
CA GLU A 872 0.61 18.93 -0.48
C GLU A 872 1.63 20.04 -0.81
N VAL A 873 1.29 21.32 -0.59
CA VAL A 873 2.20 22.46 -0.82
C VAL A 873 2.34 23.26 0.47
N LYS A 874 3.57 23.51 0.95
CA LYS A 874 3.87 24.24 2.20
C LYS A 874 4.92 25.32 2.00
N GLY A 875 4.84 26.37 2.80
CA GLY A 875 5.64 27.59 2.67
C GLY A 875 5.05 28.51 1.59
N PHE A 876 5.24 28.12 0.32
CA PHE A 876 5.04 28.93 -0.89
C PHE A 876 3.85 29.89 -0.88
N ASP A 877 4.09 31.10 -1.37
CA ASP A 877 3.08 32.15 -1.52
C ASP A 877 2.10 31.87 -2.68
N TYR A 878 1.21 32.82 -2.98
CA TYR A 878 0.26 32.68 -4.09
C TYR A 878 0.95 32.65 -5.46
N ALA A 879 1.95 33.51 -5.69
CA ALA A 879 2.67 33.60 -6.95
C ALA A 879 3.53 32.35 -7.19
N GLU A 880 4.24 31.85 -6.18
CA GLU A 880 5.05 30.63 -6.20
C GLU A 880 4.19 29.38 -6.36
N THR A 881 3.11 29.23 -5.59
CA THR A 881 2.16 28.13 -5.79
C THR A 881 1.60 28.15 -7.22
N LYS A 882 1.44 29.33 -7.85
CA LYS A 882 1.00 29.48 -9.24
C LYS A 882 2.13 29.24 -10.27
N LYS A 883 3.41 29.43 -9.91
CA LYS A 883 4.58 28.95 -10.68
C LYS A 883 4.59 27.40 -10.66
N LEU A 884 4.54 26.80 -9.46
CA LEU A 884 4.47 25.35 -9.26
C LEU A 884 3.31 24.74 -10.05
N TRP A 885 2.10 25.32 -9.99
CA TRP A 885 0.94 24.80 -10.73
C TRP A 885 1.25 24.65 -12.21
N ARG A 886 1.82 25.69 -12.84
CA ARG A 886 2.18 25.66 -14.27
C ARG A 886 3.28 24.63 -14.58
N ILE A 887 4.26 24.48 -13.69
CA ILE A 887 5.35 23.52 -13.85
C ILE A 887 4.82 22.07 -13.79
N VAL A 888 3.86 21.82 -12.91
CA VAL A 888 3.33 20.49 -12.58
C VAL A 888 2.16 20.11 -13.50
N GLN A 889 1.35 21.07 -13.96
CA GLN A 889 0.20 20.87 -14.86
C GLN A 889 0.57 20.22 -16.21
N ARG A 890 1.77 20.52 -16.71
CA ARG A 890 2.31 19.99 -17.97
C ARG A 890 2.88 18.56 -17.88
N LEU A 891 2.95 17.98 -16.69
CA LEU A 891 3.50 16.63 -16.51
C LEU A 891 2.40 15.57 -16.61
N PRO A 892 2.69 14.37 -17.13
CA PRO A 892 1.79 13.23 -17.02
C PRO A 892 1.38 13.02 -15.55
N PRO A 893 0.08 13.05 -15.21
CA PRO A 893 -0.37 13.04 -13.81
C PRO A 893 0.13 11.84 -12.99
N SER A 894 0.34 10.70 -13.65
CA SER A 894 0.91 9.47 -13.09
C SER A 894 2.34 9.61 -12.54
N GLN A 895 3.07 10.67 -12.87
CA GLN A 895 4.41 10.96 -12.37
C GLN A 895 4.42 11.74 -11.05
N LEU A 896 3.25 12.24 -10.61
CA LEU A 896 3.09 13.09 -9.42
C LEU A 896 2.23 12.42 -8.36
N ASN A 897 1.12 11.81 -8.80
CA ASN A 897 0.20 11.06 -7.94
C ASN A 897 0.90 9.84 -7.29
N GLN A 898 0.14 9.06 -6.51
CA GLN A 898 0.57 7.78 -5.93
C GLN A 898 1.51 7.87 -4.72
N ASN A 899 1.53 9.02 -4.01
CA ASN A 899 2.46 9.30 -2.91
C ASN A 899 3.95 9.23 -3.31
N VAL A 900 4.25 9.38 -4.60
CA VAL A 900 5.61 9.43 -5.16
C VAL A 900 6.26 10.78 -4.83
N VAL A 901 5.48 11.84 -5.01
CA VAL A 901 5.68 13.14 -4.37
C VAL A 901 4.49 13.33 -3.44
N ALA A 902 4.68 13.25 -2.12
CA ALA A 902 3.59 13.51 -1.17
C ALA A 902 3.45 15.02 -0.89
N LYS A 903 4.58 15.73 -0.84
CA LYS A 903 4.63 17.16 -0.51
C LYS A 903 5.68 17.90 -1.34
N MET A 904 5.44 19.18 -1.56
CA MET A 904 6.42 20.18 -1.97
C MET A 904 6.52 21.23 -0.85
N VAL A 905 7.71 21.43 -0.29
CA VAL A 905 7.94 22.28 0.89
C VAL A 905 9.01 23.32 0.57
N GLU A 906 8.68 24.59 0.75
CA GLU A 906 9.65 25.68 0.77
C GLU A 906 10.42 25.63 2.11
N THR A 907 11.75 25.45 2.07
CA THR A 907 12.58 25.41 3.29
C THR A 907 14.07 25.67 2.98
N ASP A 908 14.82 26.18 3.96
CA ASP A 908 16.27 26.36 3.84
C ASP A 908 17.01 25.02 4.01
N ILE A 909 17.27 24.37 2.88
CA ILE A 909 18.10 23.15 2.77
C ILE A 909 19.61 23.46 2.66
N GLY A 910 20.03 24.72 2.88
CA GLY A 910 21.41 25.13 3.01
C GLY A 910 22.15 25.41 1.70
N LYS A 911 22.61 24.36 0.99
CA LYS A 911 23.43 24.48 -0.24
C LYS A 911 22.76 24.05 -1.54
N PRO A 912 22.06 22.91 -1.62
CA PRO A 912 21.27 22.59 -2.81
C PRO A 912 20.10 23.58 -2.96
N LEU A 913 19.54 23.66 -4.17
CA LEU A 913 18.34 24.48 -4.45
C LEU A 913 17.04 23.66 -4.36
N GLY A 914 17.14 22.35 -4.53
CA GLY A 914 16.08 21.38 -4.28
C GLY A 914 16.66 20.10 -3.69
N GLN A 915 15.83 19.33 -3.01
CA GLN A 915 16.16 17.99 -2.53
C GLN A 915 14.90 17.13 -2.44
N TRP A 916 14.87 16.02 -3.17
CA TRP A 916 13.89 14.98 -2.99
C TRP A 916 14.28 14.05 -1.82
N GLY A 917 13.58 14.20 -0.69
CA GLY A 917 13.75 13.41 0.53
C GLY A 917 12.97 12.09 0.57
N LYS A 918 12.11 11.83 -0.42
CA LYS A 918 11.24 10.65 -0.59
C LYS A 918 10.31 10.36 0.62
N PRO A 919 9.00 10.70 0.56
CA PRO A 919 8.23 11.15 -0.61
C PRO A 919 8.18 12.68 -0.78
N ASP A 920 8.85 13.46 0.07
CA ASP A 920 8.75 14.92 0.06
C ASP A 920 9.81 15.55 -0.88
N ILE A 921 9.45 16.65 -1.55
CA ILE A 921 10.36 17.53 -2.29
C ILE A 921 10.54 18.81 -1.48
N GLU A 922 11.78 19.12 -1.11
CA GLU A 922 12.18 20.35 -0.44
C GLU A 922 12.81 21.30 -1.46
N ILE A 923 12.49 22.59 -1.39
CA ILE A 923 12.98 23.63 -2.31
C ILE A 923 13.39 24.84 -1.49
N ASP A 924 14.63 25.32 -1.68
CA ASP A 924 15.08 26.63 -1.21
C ASP A 924 14.39 27.69 -2.08
N ASP A 925 13.82 28.75 -1.50
CA ASP A 925 13.31 29.92 -2.25
C ASP A 925 13.95 31.24 -1.78
N SER A 926 15.23 31.17 -1.38
CA SER A 926 16.06 32.37 -1.24
C SER A 926 16.23 33.03 -2.61
N SER A 927 15.36 33.99 -2.91
CA SER A 927 15.25 34.65 -4.23
C SER A 927 16.58 35.15 -4.80
N GLU A 928 17.52 35.60 -3.95
CA GLU A 928 18.90 35.96 -4.32
C GLU A 928 19.69 34.87 -5.09
N ARG A 929 19.28 33.60 -4.96
CA ARG A 929 19.86 32.45 -5.68
C ARG A 929 19.16 32.16 -7.01
N PHE A 930 17.88 32.52 -7.15
CA PHE A 930 17.09 32.30 -8.37
C PHE A 930 17.07 33.51 -9.31
N GLU A 931 17.38 34.71 -8.81
CA GLU A 931 17.44 35.95 -9.60
C GLU A 931 18.76 36.14 -10.36
N LYS A 932 19.77 35.30 -10.12
CA LYS A 932 20.98 35.29 -10.95
C LYS A 932 20.68 34.57 -12.26
N ASP A 933 20.92 35.26 -13.37
CA ASP A 933 21.06 34.68 -14.71
C ASP A 933 22.35 33.81 -14.78
N ASP A 934 22.49 32.83 -13.90
CA ASP A 934 23.48 31.79 -14.06
C ASP A 934 23.09 30.98 -15.29
N SER A 935 23.94 31.06 -16.32
CA SER A 935 23.93 30.09 -17.41
C SER A 935 24.45 28.76 -16.85
N GLY A 936 23.58 28.05 -16.12
CA GLY A 936 23.83 26.65 -15.80
C GLY A 936 24.05 25.84 -17.08
N TYR A 937 24.61 24.64 -16.93
CA TYR A 937 25.38 23.96 -17.96
C TYR A 937 26.72 24.69 -18.26
N ASP A 938 27.76 24.36 -17.47
CA ASP A 938 29.17 24.50 -17.88
C ASP A 938 29.35 24.05 -19.34
N GLU A 939 30.29 24.66 -20.10
CA GLU A 939 30.45 24.43 -21.56
C GLU A 939 30.18 22.96 -21.93
N GLY A 940 29.00 22.70 -22.53
CA GLY A 940 28.53 21.36 -22.82
C GLY A 940 29.57 20.58 -23.63
N GLN A 941 29.64 19.27 -23.45
CA GLN A 941 30.80 18.50 -23.90
C GLN A 941 31.14 18.77 -25.37
N GLN A 942 32.40 19.08 -25.65
CA GLN A 942 32.87 19.35 -27.01
C GLN A 942 33.09 18.03 -27.78
N LEU A 943 32.18 17.74 -28.70
CA LEU A 943 32.13 16.55 -29.54
C LEU A 943 32.77 16.80 -30.91
N THR A 944 33.43 15.79 -31.48
CA THR A 944 33.80 15.83 -32.91
C THR A 944 32.56 15.72 -33.80
N ARG A 945 32.69 16.10 -35.08
CA ARG A 945 31.63 15.91 -36.08
C ARG A 945 31.07 14.49 -36.05
N ASP A 946 31.94 13.48 -36.07
CA ASP A 946 31.52 12.07 -36.09
C ASP A 946 30.86 11.63 -34.78
N GLN A 947 31.30 12.16 -33.63
CA GLN A 947 30.64 11.93 -32.34
C GLN A 947 29.21 12.49 -32.34
N VAL A 948 28.99 13.71 -32.85
CA VAL A 948 27.63 14.27 -32.98
C VAL A 948 26.76 13.41 -33.89
N LYS A 949 27.25 13.07 -35.09
CA LYS A 949 26.49 12.24 -36.05
C LYS A 949 26.14 10.87 -35.46
N LYS A 950 27.06 10.26 -34.71
CA LYS A 950 26.86 8.96 -34.02
C LYS A 950 25.83 9.03 -32.89
N GLN A 951 25.80 10.11 -32.10
CA GLN A 951 24.98 10.20 -30.88
C GLN A 951 23.61 10.82 -31.12
N TYR A 952 23.57 11.87 -31.93
CA TYR A 952 22.35 12.62 -32.25
C TYR A 952 21.67 12.14 -33.54
N GLY A 953 22.24 11.16 -34.23
CA GLY A 953 21.71 10.59 -35.48
C GLY A 953 21.75 11.54 -36.69
N LEU A 954 22.33 12.73 -36.54
CA LEU A 954 22.27 13.80 -37.54
C LEU A 954 23.11 13.45 -38.78
N ASN A 955 22.52 13.62 -39.97
CA ASN A 955 23.27 13.70 -41.21
C ASN A 955 23.94 15.09 -41.38
N ASP A 956 24.76 15.29 -42.41
CA ASP A 956 25.52 16.53 -42.58
C ASP A 956 24.66 17.79 -42.84
N ALA A 957 23.46 17.62 -43.41
CA ALA A 957 22.50 18.71 -43.62
C ALA A 957 21.70 19.03 -42.36
N GLU A 958 21.34 18.01 -41.58
CA GLU A 958 20.70 18.17 -40.26
C GLU A 958 21.66 18.81 -39.26
N LEU A 959 22.93 18.40 -39.22
CA LEU A 959 23.96 19.02 -38.40
C LEU A 959 24.18 20.50 -38.77
N ALA A 960 24.21 20.82 -40.07
CA ALA A 960 24.29 22.20 -40.52
C ALA A 960 23.05 23.03 -40.11
N THR A 961 21.88 22.39 -40.05
CA THR A 961 20.60 23.02 -39.64
C THR A 961 20.58 23.25 -38.12
N ALA A 962 20.87 22.21 -37.33
CA ALA A 962 21.01 22.26 -35.87
C ALA A 962 22.04 23.31 -35.40
N SER A 963 23.13 23.48 -36.16
CA SER A 963 24.19 24.43 -35.81
C SER A 963 23.97 25.86 -36.33
N LYS A 964 23.38 26.04 -37.53
CA LYS A 964 23.25 27.38 -38.16
C LYS A 964 21.85 27.97 -38.12
N LYS A 965 20.82 27.15 -38.33
CA LYS A 965 19.42 27.60 -38.41
C LYS A 965 18.77 27.59 -37.04
N ASP A 966 18.83 26.45 -36.36
CA ASP A 966 18.19 26.25 -35.06
C ASP A 966 19.14 26.67 -33.92
N GLY A 967 20.45 26.68 -34.19
CA GLY A 967 21.49 27.27 -33.34
C GLY A 967 21.67 26.62 -31.96
N TRP A 968 21.22 25.38 -31.79
CA TRP A 968 21.36 24.64 -30.53
C TRP A 968 22.67 23.83 -30.43
N LEU A 969 23.40 23.66 -31.54
CA LEU A 969 24.79 23.18 -31.55
C LEU A 969 25.76 24.30 -31.93
N VAL A 970 26.69 24.66 -31.05
CA VAL A 970 27.73 25.67 -31.33
C VAL A 970 28.97 24.98 -31.89
N GLU A 971 29.42 25.38 -33.08
CA GLU A 971 30.71 24.92 -33.61
C GLU A 971 31.84 25.85 -33.13
N LYS A 972 32.81 25.30 -32.40
CA LYS A 972 33.98 25.98 -31.84
C LYS A 972 35.23 25.14 -32.12
N ALA A 973 36.17 25.69 -32.90
CA ALA A 973 37.42 25.02 -33.31
C ALA A 973 37.23 23.60 -33.92
N GLY A 974 36.21 23.40 -34.76
CA GLY A 974 35.93 22.12 -35.43
C GLY A 974 35.29 21.05 -34.54
N LYS A 975 34.90 21.41 -33.32
CA LYS A 975 34.06 20.62 -32.43
C LYS A 975 32.70 21.29 -32.23
N TYR A 976 31.71 20.51 -31.84
CA TYR A 976 30.36 20.96 -31.55
C TYR A 976 30.06 20.77 -30.07
N SER A 977 29.36 21.71 -29.45
CA SER A 977 28.75 21.53 -28.12
C SER A 977 27.29 21.94 -28.14
N VAL A 978 26.48 21.38 -27.24
CA VAL A 978 25.12 21.87 -27.00
C VAL A 978 25.21 23.29 -26.44
N LYS A 979 24.53 24.23 -27.07
CA LYS A 979 24.51 25.64 -26.66
C LYS A 979 23.83 25.75 -25.28
N PRO A 980 24.46 26.33 -24.24
CA PRO A 980 23.77 26.61 -22.98
C PRO A 980 22.47 27.42 -23.21
N VAL A 981 21.45 27.18 -22.40
CA VAL A 981 20.20 27.94 -22.39
C VAL A 981 20.06 28.70 -21.09
N PRO A 982 19.42 29.89 -21.10
CA PRO A 982 18.93 30.50 -19.88
C PRO A 982 18.06 29.50 -19.13
N ILE A 983 18.46 29.17 -17.90
CA ILE A 983 17.71 28.27 -17.04
C ILE A 983 16.75 29.12 -16.21
N LYS A 984 15.46 28.78 -16.25
CA LYS A 984 14.53 29.22 -15.20
C LYS A 984 14.79 28.35 -13.99
N GLN A 985 15.68 28.79 -13.10
CA GLN A 985 16.31 27.93 -12.11
C GLN A 985 15.31 27.20 -11.20
N PHE A 986 14.28 27.89 -10.71
CA PHE A 986 13.18 27.30 -9.92
C PHE A 986 12.43 26.21 -10.70
N GLU A 987 12.09 26.49 -11.96
CA GLU A 987 11.37 25.56 -12.83
C GLU A 987 12.20 24.31 -13.19
N SER A 988 13.51 24.46 -13.36
CA SER A 988 14.41 23.31 -13.60
C SER A 988 14.65 22.51 -12.33
N THR A 989 14.77 23.16 -11.16
CA THR A 989 14.89 22.49 -9.86
C THR A 989 13.66 21.63 -9.56
N VAL A 990 12.44 22.18 -9.69
CA VAL A 990 11.20 21.41 -9.51
C VAL A 990 11.13 20.19 -10.44
N LEU A 991 11.50 20.35 -11.72
CA LEU A 991 11.54 19.23 -12.67
C LEU A 991 12.64 18.21 -12.33
N HIS A 992 13.77 18.64 -11.77
CA HIS A 992 14.88 17.78 -11.37
C HIS A 992 14.47 16.85 -10.22
N GLU A 993 13.89 17.40 -9.15
CA GLU A 993 13.43 16.62 -7.99
C GLU A 993 12.29 15.66 -8.35
N ILE A 994 11.37 16.07 -9.25
CA ILE A 994 10.36 15.15 -9.81
C ILE A 994 11.03 14.08 -10.68
N GLY A 995 12.10 14.42 -11.39
CA GLY A 995 12.90 13.47 -12.17
C GLY A 995 13.45 12.32 -11.33
N HIS A 996 13.98 12.60 -10.13
CA HIS A 996 14.40 11.57 -9.18
C HIS A 996 13.23 10.68 -8.73
N SER A 997 12.09 11.28 -8.37
CA SER A 997 10.93 10.51 -7.93
C SER A 997 10.37 9.60 -9.05
N VAL A 998 10.50 10.03 -10.31
CA VAL A 998 10.16 9.26 -11.51
C VAL A 998 11.16 8.12 -11.80
N ASP A 999 12.47 8.28 -11.56
CA ASP A 999 13.46 7.20 -11.67
C ASP A 999 13.18 6.08 -10.64
N THR A 1000 12.85 6.46 -9.40
CA THR A 1000 12.41 5.50 -8.37
C THR A 1000 11.08 4.83 -8.73
N LEU A 1001 10.12 5.55 -9.32
CA LEU A 1001 8.91 4.93 -9.88
C LEU A 1001 9.23 3.85 -10.94
N LEU A 1002 10.34 3.99 -11.65
CA LEU A 1002 10.78 3.01 -12.64
C LEU A 1002 11.72 1.94 -12.07
N GLY A 1003 12.14 2.08 -10.81
CA GLY A 1003 12.82 1.05 -10.01
C GLY A 1003 14.29 1.32 -9.69
N ASP A 1004 14.75 2.57 -9.69
CA ASP A 1004 16.12 3.03 -9.34
C ASP A 1004 17.27 2.50 -10.22
N GLN A 1005 17.02 1.50 -11.07
CA GLN A 1005 17.96 0.89 -12.00
C GLN A 1005 17.39 0.81 -13.42
N THR A 1006 17.05 1.98 -13.97
CA THR A 1006 16.43 2.07 -15.29
C THR A 1006 17.34 1.60 -16.43
N GLU A 1007 16.74 1.00 -17.46
CA GLU A 1007 17.41 0.57 -18.69
C GLU A 1007 18.20 1.73 -19.33
N LEU A 1008 17.67 2.96 -19.26
CA LEU A 1008 18.34 4.18 -19.74
C LEU A 1008 19.74 4.31 -19.16
N ILE A 1009 19.86 4.23 -17.84
CA ILE A 1009 21.08 4.51 -17.08
C ILE A 1009 22.03 3.30 -17.18
N TYR A 1010 21.59 2.13 -16.72
CA TYR A 1010 22.45 0.97 -16.53
C TYR A 1010 22.60 0.09 -17.77
N GLY A 1011 21.64 0.17 -18.71
CA GLY A 1011 21.68 -0.54 -19.99
C GLY A 1011 22.29 0.33 -21.10
N LEU A 1012 21.55 1.35 -21.55
CA LEU A 1012 21.86 2.15 -22.74
C LEU A 1012 23.06 3.08 -22.51
N ALA A 1013 23.03 3.92 -21.46
CA ALA A 1013 24.19 4.68 -21.02
C ALA A 1013 25.28 3.77 -20.40
N GLY A 1014 24.91 2.56 -19.97
CA GLY A 1014 25.84 1.52 -19.52
C GLY A 1014 26.57 1.88 -18.22
N TRP A 1015 25.94 2.65 -17.33
CA TRP A 1015 26.47 3.00 -16.01
C TRP A 1015 26.77 1.75 -15.19
N LYS A 1016 27.85 1.84 -14.40
CA LYS A 1016 28.23 0.91 -13.34
C LYS A 1016 28.75 1.73 -12.16
N THR A 1017 28.28 1.39 -10.98
CA THR A 1017 28.78 1.92 -9.71
C THR A 1017 29.60 0.83 -9.01
N TYR A 1018 30.74 1.21 -8.44
CA TYR A 1018 31.60 0.31 -7.68
C TYR A 1018 31.89 0.91 -6.31
N GLY A 1019 31.76 0.08 -5.26
CA GLY A 1019 32.30 0.42 -3.95
C GLY A 1019 33.83 0.38 -3.96
N VAL A 1020 34.48 1.01 -2.96
CA VAL A 1020 35.95 1.02 -2.85
C VAL A 1020 36.54 -0.39 -2.85
N ASP A 1021 35.85 -1.38 -2.29
CA ASP A 1021 36.33 -2.76 -2.30
C ASP A 1021 36.33 -3.44 -3.66
N GLN A 1022 35.52 -2.93 -4.60
CA GLN A 1022 35.47 -3.32 -6.01
C GLN A 1022 36.41 -2.49 -6.90
N PHE A 1023 37.34 -1.72 -6.31
CA PHE A 1023 38.32 -0.91 -7.03
C PHE A 1023 39.07 -1.68 -8.13
N GLU A 1024 39.41 -2.95 -7.92
CA GLU A 1024 40.07 -3.76 -8.95
C GLU A 1024 39.20 -3.95 -10.20
N SER A 1025 37.88 -4.10 -10.05
CA SER A 1025 36.94 -4.21 -11.17
C SER A 1025 36.76 -2.89 -11.91
N TRP A 1026 36.67 -1.77 -11.18
CA TRP A 1026 36.63 -0.42 -11.77
C TRP A 1026 37.94 -0.10 -12.52
N ALA A 1027 39.08 -0.38 -11.91
CA ALA A 1027 40.38 -0.21 -12.53
C ALA A 1027 40.55 -1.14 -13.75
N GLY A 1028 39.92 -2.32 -13.74
CA GLY A 1028 39.83 -3.21 -14.90
C GLY A 1028 39.16 -2.58 -16.12
N ASP A 1029 38.03 -1.89 -15.93
CA ASP A 1029 37.29 -1.18 -17.00
C ASP A 1029 38.15 -0.13 -17.72
N MET A 1030 39.07 0.55 -16.99
CA MET A 1030 40.04 1.50 -17.57
C MET A 1030 41.40 0.91 -17.95
N GLN A 1031 41.57 -0.41 -17.89
CA GLN A 1031 42.88 -1.09 -17.99
C GLN A 1031 43.96 -0.52 -17.06
N GLY A 1032 43.57 0.02 -15.91
CA GLY A 1032 44.47 0.55 -14.88
C GLY A 1032 45.37 -0.49 -14.21
N LEU A 1033 45.18 -1.79 -14.48
CA LEU A 1033 45.96 -2.88 -13.88
C LEU A 1033 46.56 -3.86 -14.92
N ASP A 1034 46.54 -3.51 -16.21
CA ASP A 1034 46.92 -4.37 -17.35
C ASP A 1034 48.44 -4.69 -17.40
N LYS A 1035 49.27 -3.66 -17.16
CA LYS A 1035 50.73 -3.69 -17.21
C LYS A 1035 51.36 -4.03 -15.85
N ILE A 1036 50.56 -4.04 -14.78
CA ILE A 1036 51.04 -4.31 -13.42
C ILE A 1036 51.18 -5.82 -13.24
N SER A 1037 52.33 -6.27 -12.74
CA SER A 1037 52.60 -7.71 -12.57
C SER A 1037 51.66 -8.32 -11.54
N ALA A 1038 51.36 -9.61 -11.69
CA ALA A 1038 50.51 -10.35 -10.75
C ALA A 1038 51.00 -10.28 -9.28
N ALA A 1039 52.32 -10.14 -9.07
CA ALA A 1039 52.91 -10.00 -7.73
C ALA A 1039 52.74 -8.60 -7.11
N ASP A 1040 52.72 -7.55 -7.94
CA ASP A 1040 52.60 -6.17 -7.49
C ASP A 1040 51.14 -5.68 -7.46
N LYS A 1041 50.24 -6.30 -8.23
CA LYS A 1041 48.82 -5.92 -8.36
C LYS A 1041 48.09 -5.79 -7.01
N PRO A 1042 48.21 -6.71 -6.04
CA PRO A 1042 47.51 -6.58 -4.75
C PRO A 1042 47.96 -5.36 -3.96
N LYS A 1043 49.26 -5.04 -3.99
CA LYS A 1043 49.83 -3.86 -3.31
C LYS A 1043 49.32 -2.56 -3.93
N VAL A 1044 49.27 -2.48 -5.26
CA VAL A 1044 48.73 -1.32 -5.97
C VAL A 1044 47.24 -1.12 -5.69
N VAL A 1045 46.45 -2.21 -5.72
CA VAL A 1045 45.01 -2.15 -5.37
C VAL A 1045 44.82 -1.65 -3.94
N GLU A 1046 45.55 -2.20 -2.97
CA GLU A 1046 45.33 -1.88 -1.56
C GLU A 1046 45.73 -0.44 -1.20
N VAL A 1047 46.84 0.09 -1.76
CA VAL A 1047 47.20 1.48 -1.51
C VAL A 1047 46.22 2.47 -2.16
N TRP A 1048 45.59 2.11 -3.29
CA TRP A 1048 44.50 2.90 -3.86
C TRP A 1048 43.23 2.86 -3.00
N LYS A 1049 42.85 1.68 -2.48
CA LYS A 1049 41.74 1.58 -1.52
C LYS A 1049 41.97 2.48 -0.29
N HIS A 1050 43.20 2.49 0.26
CA HIS A 1050 43.56 3.40 1.34
C HIS A 1050 43.58 4.88 0.93
N SER A 1051 44.07 5.21 -0.27
CA SER A 1051 44.05 6.57 -0.83
C SER A 1051 42.64 7.13 -0.95
N ILE A 1052 41.69 6.31 -1.42
CA ILE A 1052 40.28 6.66 -1.56
C ILE A 1052 39.63 6.82 -0.18
N ARG A 1053 39.75 5.82 0.71
CA ARG A 1053 39.18 5.86 2.08
C ARG A 1053 39.72 7.03 2.90
N GLY A 1054 41.01 7.37 2.74
CA GLY A 1054 41.67 8.44 3.47
C GLY A 1054 41.67 9.82 2.80
N ASN A 1055 41.03 9.98 1.63
CA ASN A 1055 41.02 11.22 0.83
C ASN A 1055 42.41 11.87 0.68
N THR A 1056 43.42 11.06 0.40
CA THR A 1056 44.83 11.45 0.32
C THR A 1056 45.48 10.84 -0.93
N SER A 1057 46.62 11.35 -1.39
CA SER A 1057 47.30 10.80 -2.57
C SER A 1057 48.08 9.53 -2.22
N VAL A 1058 48.19 8.60 -3.18
CA VAL A 1058 49.04 7.41 -3.02
C VAL A 1058 50.50 7.77 -2.70
N LYS A 1059 50.99 8.88 -3.24
CA LYS A 1059 52.35 9.40 -2.96
C LYS A 1059 52.59 9.76 -1.49
N ASN A 1060 51.53 10.01 -0.72
CA ASN A 1060 51.61 10.30 0.71
C ASN A 1060 51.37 9.05 1.60
N LEU A 1061 50.97 7.92 1.00
CA LEU A 1061 50.68 6.65 1.69
C LEU A 1061 51.68 5.54 1.39
N ALA A 1062 52.30 5.59 0.20
CA ALA A 1062 53.18 4.57 -0.30
C ALA A 1062 54.65 4.97 -0.11
N ASP A 1063 55.48 4.02 0.34
CA ASP A 1063 56.93 4.19 0.34
C ASP A 1063 57.47 4.45 -1.07
N VAL A 1064 58.66 5.08 -1.18
CA VAL A 1064 59.26 5.50 -2.46
C VAL A 1064 59.50 4.34 -3.43
N ASP A 1065 59.72 3.13 -2.92
CA ASP A 1065 59.91 1.88 -3.67
C ASP A 1065 58.62 1.07 -3.87
N HIS A 1066 57.47 1.58 -3.41
CA HIS A 1066 56.19 0.89 -3.55
C HIS A 1066 55.78 0.75 -5.04
N PRO A 1067 55.26 -0.40 -5.50
CA PRO A 1067 54.96 -0.63 -6.92
C PRO A 1067 53.99 0.36 -7.57
N ALA A 1068 53.13 1.02 -6.79
CA ALA A 1068 52.23 2.06 -7.30
C ALA A 1068 52.96 3.36 -7.72
N LEU A 1069 54.24 3.52 -7.34
CA LEU A 1069 55.12 4.63 -7.71
C LEU A 1069 56.26 4.19 -8.63
N ASP A 1070 56.38 2.90 -8.95
CA ASP A 1070 57.51 2.32 -9.69
C ASP A 1070 57.52 2.78 -11.17
N ALA A 1071 58.68 3.26 -11.63
CA ALA A 1071 58.87 3.74 -13.00
C ALA A 1071 58.72 2.63 -14.06
N LYS A 1072 58.88 1.35 -13.71
CA LYS A 1072 58.68 0.23 -14.64
C LYS A 1072 57.24 0.11 -15.14
N TYR A 1073 56.28 0.73 -14.45
CA TYR A 1073 54.87 0.80 -14.81
C TYR A 1073 54.43 2.16 -15.37
N GLN A 1074 55.37 3.04 -15.74
CA GLN A 1074 55.05 4.31 -16.38
C GLN A 1074 54.23 4.10 -17.67
N GLY A 1075 53.22 4.94 -17.91
CA GLY A 1075 52.24 4.72 -18.98
C GLY A 1075 51.11 3.75 -18.61
N ASN A 1076 51.02 3.35 -17.33
CA ASN A 1076 49.80 2.82 -16.74
C ASN A 1076 49.04 3.96 -16.03
N PRO A 1077 47.73 4.15 -16.30
CA PRO A 1077 47.02 5.35 -15.89
C PRO A 1077 46.78 5.47 -14.38
N LEU A 1078 46.98 4.41 -13.59
CA LEU A 1078 47.00 4.51 -12.13
C LEU A 1078 48.38 4.97 -11.64
N VAL A 1079 49.46 4.31 -12.08
CA VAL A 1079 50.83 4.62 -11.64
C VAL A 1079 51.23 6.05 -12.03
N ASP A 1080 50.84 6.52 -13.21
CA ASP A 1080 51.09 7.90 -13.63
C ASP A 1080 50.40 8.93 -12.71
N THR A 1081 49.15 8.68 -12.30
CA THR A 1081 48.39 9.52 -11.35
C THR A 1081 49.04 9.51 -9.95
N ALA A 1082 49.45 8.34 -9.46
CA ALA A 1082 50.12 8.19 -8.18
C ALA A 1082 51.46 8.97 -8.15
N ARG A 1083 52.29 8.82 -9.19
CA ARG A 1083 53.58 9.53 -9.31
C ARG A 1083 53.42 11.05 -9.41
N ALA A 1084 52.36 11.51 -10.08
CA ALA A 1084 51.99 12.93 -10.13
C ALA A 1084 51.62 13.51 -8.75
N GLY A 1085 51.33 12.67 -7.75
CA GLY A 1085 50.96 13.10 -6.40
C GLY A 1085 49.56 13.72 -6.28
N LYS A 1086 48.75 13.63 -7.35
CA LYS A 1086 47.35 14.06 -7.32
C LYS A 1086 46.56 13.21 -6.31
N ARG A 1087 45.52 13.80 -5.71
CA ARG A 1087 44.46 13.00 -5.06
C ARG A 1087 43.75 12.15 -6.12
N PHE A 1088 43.11 11.08 -5.68
CA PHE A 1088 42.34 10.22 -6.56
C PHE A 1088 41.05 10.92 -7.00
N TYR A 1089 41.12 11.66 -8.11
CA TYR A 1089 39.99 12.39 -8.68
C TYR A 1089 40.06 12.40 -10.21
N TYR A 1090 39.34 11.47 -10.83
CA TYR A 1090 39.05 11.43 -12.27
C TYR A 1090 37.74 12.19 -12.55
N GLY A 1091 37.77 13.51 -12.41
CA GLY A 1091 36.73 14.41 -12.93
C GLY A 1091 36.89 14.66 -14.44
N GLU A 1092 36.03 15.52 -15.00
CA GLU A 1092 35.97 15.91 -16.44
C GLU A 1092 37.35 16.12 -17.10
N ALA A 1093 38.27 16.83 -16.43
CA ALA A 1093 39.59 17.18 -16.96
C ALA A 1093 40.60 16.02 -16.97
N ASP A 1094 40.44 15.04 -16.09
CA ASP A 1094 41.38 13.91 -15.90
C ASP A 1094 40.80 12.55 -16.36
N LYS A 1095 39.52 12.51 -16.75
CA LYS A 1095 38.75 11.33 -17.20
C LYS A 1095 39.52 10.44 -18.17
N LYS A 1096 39.34 9.12 -18.04
CA LYS A 1096 39.95 8.12 -18.92
C LYS A 1096 38.89 7.43 -19.75
N VAL A 1097 39.04 7.54 -21.07
CA VAL A 1097 38.23 6.81 -22.06
C VAL A 1097 39.03 5.59 -22.49
N HIS A 1098 38.47 4.40 -22.30
CA HIS A 1098 39.09 3.14 -22.70
C HIS A 1098 38.05 2.11 -23.11
N ALA A 1099 38.31 1.35 -24.18
CA ALA A 1099 37.41 0.32 -24.71
C ALA A 1099 35.94 0.78 -24.90
N GLY A 1100 35.71 2.06 -25.22
CA GLY A 1100 34.36 2.63 -25.35
C GLY A 1100 33.64 2.92 -24.04
N ARG A 1101 34.34 2.89 -22.90
CA ARG A 1101 33.85 3.31 -21.58
C ARG A 1101 34.62 4.52 -21.07
N VAL A 1102 33.97 5.35 -20.27
CA VAL A 1102 34.54 6.50 -19.56
C VAL A 1102 34.52 6.18 -18.08
N CYS A 1103 35.69 6.23 -17.45
CA CYS A 1103 35.83 5.96 -16.02
C CYS A 1103 36.03 7.28 -15.26
N MET A 1104 35.26 7.45 -14.20
CA MET A 1104 35.09 8.67 -13.42
C MET A 1104 35.06 8.35 -11.93
N THR A 1105 35.37 9.34 -11.09
CA THR A 1105 35.34 9.17 -9.63
C THR A 1105 34.80 10.43 -8.99
N ARG A 1106 33.96 10.29 -7.97
CA ARG A 1106 33.45 11.40 -7.19
C ARG A 1106 33.48 11.03 -5.71
N ASP A 1107 34.09 11.86 -4.89
CA ASP A 1107 34.30 11.60 -3.46
C ASP A 1107 34.95 10.21 -3.25
N SER A 1108 34.26 9.27 -2.59
CA SER A 1108 34.71 7.87 -2.43
C SER A 1108 34.08 6.89 -3.41
N MET A 1109 33.19 7.36 -4.30
CA MET A 1109 32.43 6.55 -5.25
C MET A 1109 33.12 6.45 -6.61
N LEU A 1110 33.07 5.25 -7.18
CA LEU A 1110 33.74 4.90 -8.43
C LEU A 1110 32.70 4.58 -9.49
N TYR A 1111 32.78 5.24 -10.64
CA TYR A 1111 31.80 5.11 -11.72
C TYR A 1111 32.45 4.79 -13.06
N SER A 1112 31.76 4.02 -13.89
CA SER A 1112 32.06 3.94 -15.31
C SER A 1112 30.78 3.88 -16.14
N LEU A 1113 30.80 4.48 -17.33
CA LEU A 1113 29.66 4.48 -18.25
C LEU A 1113 30.14 4.32 -19.70
N ASN A 1114 29.26 3.97 -20.63
CA ASN A 1114 29.63 3.91 -22.05
C ASN A 1114 29.88 5.31 -22.60
N GLU A 1115 30.80 5.44 -23.57
CA GLU A 1115 31.14 6.71 -24.22
C GLU A 1115 29.90 7.38 -24.85
N GLN A 1116 28.93 6.61 -25.34
CA GLN A 1116 27.67 7.13 -25.83
C GLN A 1116 26.83 7.81 -24.74
N GLY A 1117 26.72 7.21 -23.56
CA GLY A 1117 26.00 7.80 -22.42
C GLY A 1117 26.72 9.05 -21.91
N TYR A 1118 28.05 8.98 -21.81
CA TYR A 1118 28.88 10.11 -21.38
C TYR A 1118 28.72 11.32 -22.30
N ASN A 1119 28.87 11.12 -23.62
CA ASN A 1119 28.81 12.21 -24.58
C ASN A 1119 27.39 12.75 -24.84
N ALA A 1120 26.35 11.98 -24.49
CA ALA A 1120 24.94 12.38 -24.58
C ALA A 1120 24.39 13.00 -23.27
N ALA A 1121 25.25 13.17 -22.26
CA ALA A 1121 24.90 13.79 -20.99
C ALA A 1121 24.39 15.24 -21.19
N PRO A 1122 23.21 15.60 -20.65
CA PRO A 1122 22.68 16.97 -20.78
C PRO A 1122 23.53 18.01 -20.04
N SER A 1123 24.10 17.68 -18.88
CA SER A 1123 25.01 18.53 -18.08
C SER A 1123 26.26 17.78 -17.60
N GLN A 1124 27.29 18.53 -17.22
CA GLN A 1124 28.35 17.99 -16.34
C GLN A 1124 27.78 17.53 -14.99
N TYR A 1125 26.73 18.18 -14.48
CA TYR A 1125 26.01 17.79 -13.27
C TYR A 1125 25.35 16.41 -13.39
N SER A 1126 24.72 16.10 -14.54
CA SER A 1126 24.13 14.78 -14.84
C SER A 1126 25.12 13.60 -14.75
N LEU A 1127 26.43 13.86 -14.71
CA LEU A 1127 27.49 12.87 -14.56
C LEU A 1127 27.95 12.68 -13.10
N TYR A 1128 27.30 13.34 -12.13
CA TYR A 1128 27.63 13.26 -10.70
C TYR A 1128 27.26 11.91 -10.08
N ALA A 1129 26.06 11.40 -10.41
CA ALA A 1129 25.54 10.10 -9.98
C ALA A 1129 24.54 9.56 -11.03
N PRO A 1130 24.11 8.29 -10.95
CA PRO A 1130 23.21 7.70 -11.94
C PRO A 1130 21.82 8.38 -11.94
N ALA A 1131 21.29 8.69 -10.75
CA ALA A 1131 20.01 9.37 -10.59
C ALA A 1131 20.02 10.82 -11.13
N GLU A 1132 21.15 11.51 -11.02
CA GLU A 1132 21.40 12.84 -11.59
C GLU A 1132 21.31 12.80 -13.12
N TYR A 1133 21.81 11.71 -13.73
CA TYR A 1133 21.72 11.49 -15.17
C TYR A 1133 20.26 11.44 -15.63
N PHE A 1134 19.42 10.71 -14.89
CA PHE A 1134 18.00 10.63 -15.18
C PHE A 1134 17.28 11.95 -14.96
N ALA A 1135 17.48 12.59 -13.80
CA ALA A 1135 16.81 13.84 -13.44
C ALA A 1135 17.12 14.97 -14.43
N GLU A 1136 18.37 15.13 -14.84
CA GLU A 1136 18.75 16.13 -15.84
C GLU A 1136 18.21 15.79 -17.25
N CYS A 1137 18.15 14.51 -17.62
CA CYS A 1137 17.44 14.10 -18.84
C CYS A 1137 15.94 14.41 -18.75
N TYR A 1138 15.31 14.24 -17.59
CA TYR A 1138 13.91 14.56 -17.34
C TYR A 1138 13.63 16.07 -17.44
N VAL A 1139 14.51 16.91 -16.87
CA VAL A 1139 14.47 18.37 -17.02
C VAL A 1139 14.50 18.77 -18.50
N GLU A 1140 15.50 18.30 -19.27
CA GLU A 1140 15.58 18.59 -20.71
C GLU A 1140 14.39 18.03 -21.50
N TYR A 1141 13.79 16.91 -21.04
CA TYR A 1141 12.65 16.31 -21.73
C TYR A 1141 11.40 17.18 -21.65
N TYR A 1142 11.12 17.79 -20.51
CA TYR A 1142 9.94 18.64 -20.30
C TYR A 1142 10.22 20.16 -20.40
N ARG A 1143 11.49 20.60 -20.55
CA ARG A 1143 11.89 22.03 -20.61
C ARG A 1143 11.08 22.88 -21.61
N GLN A 1144 10.82 22.34 -22.81
CA GLN A 1144 10.11 23.06 -23.89
C GLN A 1144 8.62 22.73 -23.96
N TYR A 1145 8.14 21.75 -23.19
CA TYR A 1145 6.74 21.33 -23.19
C TYR A 1145 5.91 22.23 -22.27
N ASP A 1146 4.83 22.79 -22.79
CA ASP A 1146 3.88 23.64 -22.05
C ASP A 1146 2.62 22.87 -21.58
N GLY A 1147 2.57 21.55 -21.79
CA GLY A 1147 1.41 20.71 -21.46
C GLY A 1147 0.35 20.64 -22.57
N THR A 1148 0.53 21.36 -23.68
CA THR A 1148 -0.46 21.39 -24.77
C THR A 1148 -0.06 20.50 -25.96
N PRO A 1149 -1.02 19.99 -26.76
CA PRO A 1149 -0.72 19.27 -28.00
C PRO A 1149 0.09 20.07 -29.03
N LYS A 1150 0.19 21.40 -28.87
CA LYS A 1150 0.94 22.28 -29.77
C LYS A 1150 2.46 22.15 -29.55
N THR A 1151 2.91 21.92 -28.31
CA THR A 1151 4.33 21.81 -27.95
C THR A 1151 4.76 20.37 -27.69
N GLU A 1152 3.87 19.38 -27.87
CA GLU A 1152 4.18 17.97 -27.64
C GLU A 1152 5.34 17.46 -28.52
N GLY A 1153 5.49 18.00 -29.73
CA GLY A 1153 6.62 17.74 -30.62
C GLY A 1153 7.96 18.35 -30.18
N ASP A 1154 7.94 19.29 -29.22
CA ASP A 1154 9.14 19.94 -28.68
C ASP A 1154 9.73 19.15 -27.48
N LYS A 1155 9.04 18.11 -27.00
CA LYS A 1155 9.53 17.21 -25.94
C LYS A 1155 10.89 16.62 -26.28
N GLY A 1156 11.73 16.52 -25.27
CA GLY A 1156 13.10 16.03 -25.44
C GLY A 1156 14.07 17.04 -26.03
N GLY A 1157 13.61 18.16 -26.62
CA GLY A 1157 14.41 19.27 -27.15
C GLY A 1157 15.77 18.87 -27.74
N ARG A 1158 16.80 18.91 -26.90
CA ARG A 1158 18.23 18.74 -27.23
C ARG A 1158 18.84 17.41 -26.84
N LEU A 1159 18.07 16.49 -26.27
CA LEU A 1159 18.53 15.14 -25.94
C LEU A 1159 18.86 14.33 -27.19
N ALA A 1160 19.76 13.36 -27.06
CA ALA A 1160 20.02 12.38 -28.10
C ALA A 1160 18.73 11.58 -28.44
N PRO A 1161 18.45 11.22 -29.72
CA PRO A 1161 17.21 10.56 -30.12
C PRO A 1161 16.88 9.29 -29.32
N TRP A 1162 17.89 8.47 -29.00
CA TRP A 1162 17.70 7.25 -28.22
C TRP A 1162 17.21 7.53 -26.79
N ILE A 1163 17.59 8.66 -26.18
CA ILE A 1163 17.05 9.10 -24.87
C ILE A 1163 15.60 9.56 -25.06
N LYS A 1164 15.31 10.37 -26.08
CA LYS A 1164 13.96 10.86 -26.39
C LYS A 1164 12.97 9.72 -26.62
N GLU A 1165 13.37 8.72 -27.42
CA GLU A 1165 12.59 7.52 -27.72
C GLU A 1165 12.34 6.69 -26.46
N TRP A 1166 13.36 6.54 -25.60
CA TRP A 1166 13.24 5.85 -24.33
C TRP A 1166 12.24 6.58 -23.39
N PHE A 1167 12.38 7.89 -23.21
CA PHE A 1167 11.41 8.69 -22.43
C PHE A 1167 9.98 8.62 -23.00
N ALA A 1168 9.82 8.75 -24.32
CA ALA A 1168 8.52 8.63 -24.99
C ALA A 1168 7.92 7.21 -24.88
N LYS A 1169 8.76 6.17 -24.75
CA LYS A 1169 8.32 4.78 -24.58
C LYS A 1169 7.98 4.44 -23.12
N TYR A 1170 8.73 4.94 -22.14
CA TYR A 1170 8.69 4.45 -20.77
C TYR A 1170 8.32 5.50 -19.71
N VAL A 1171 8.64 6.79 -19.93
CA VAL A 1171 8.38 7.88 -18.96
C VAL A 1171 7.04 8.56 -19.22
N ASP A 1172 6.79 8.99 -20.45
CA ASP A 1172 5.51 9.57 -20.87
C ASP A 1172 4.34 8.57 -20.76
N LYS A 1173 4.65 7.26 -20.76
CA LYS A 1173 3.68 6.17 -20.69
C LYS A 1173 3.58 5.52 -19.30
N ILE A 1174 4.24 6.09 -18.28
CA ILE A 1174 3.98 5.70 -16.89
C ILE A 1174 2.47 5.85 -16.65
N ARG A 1175 1.83 4.77 -16.20
CA ARG A 1175 0.43 4.76 -15.75
C ARG A 1175 0.39 4.55 -14.25
N LEU A 1176 -0.73 4.95 -13.66
CA LEU A 1176 -1.00 4.75 -12.25
C LEU A 1176 -1.00 3.24 -11.96
N SER A 1177 -0.11 2.80 -11.08
CA SER A 1177 -0.10 1.42 -10.58
C SER A 1177 -0.52 1.41 -9.11
N PRO A 1178 -1.76 1.06 -8.76
CA PRO A 1178 -2.23 1.08 -7.36
C PRO A 1178 -1.40 0.19 -6.43
N ALA A 1179 -0.75 -0.86 -6.95
CA ALA A 1179 0.18 -1.71 -6.22
C ALA A 1179 1.41 -0.96 -5.65
N ARG A 1180 1.72 0.24 -6.16
CA ARG A 1180 2.82 1.10 -5.68
C ARG A 1180 2.40 2.04 -4.55
N VAL A 1181 1.10 2.21 -4.30
CA VAL A 1181 0.54 3.17 -3.32
C VAL A 1181 0.66 2.67 -1.87
N ARG A 1182 0.74 1.35 -1.65
CA ARG A 1182 0.68 0.72 -0.31
C ARG A 1182 2.06 0.33 0.28
N LYS A 1183 3.05 1.23 0.20
CA LYS A 1183 4.30 1.17 0.99
C LYS A 1183 4.79 2.56 1.42
N THR A 1184 3.93 3.30 2.11
CA THR A 1184 4.42 4.08 3.26
C THR A 1184 4.31 3.15 4.47
N ASP A 1185 5.41 2.99 5.20
CA ASP A 1185 5.35 2.40 6.53
C ASP A 1185 4.66 3.45 7.42
N ASP A 1186 3.35 3.30 7.65
CA ASP A 1186 2.58 4.13 8.58
C ASP A 1186 2.94 3.73 10.04
N GLY A 1187 4.22 3.90 10.37
CA GLY A 1187 4.75 3.87 11.71
C GLY A 1187 4.76 5.28 12.29
N GLU A 1188 4.27 5.38 13.53
CA GLU A 1188 4.27 6.58 14.39
C GLU A 1188 3.18 7.64 14.11
N SER A 1189 2.12 7.51 14.91
CA SER A 1189 1.29 8.60 15.44
C SER A 1189 2.00 9.35 16.58
#